data_AF-A0A820S4W7-F1
#
_entry.id   AF-A0A820S4W7-F1
#
_cell.length_a   1.000
_cell.length_b   1.000
_cell.length_c   1.000
_cell.angle_alpha   90.00
_cell.angle_beta   90.00
_cell.angle_gamma   90.00
#
_symmetry.space_group_name_H-M   'P 1'
#
loop_
_entity.id
_entity.type
_entity.pdbx_description
1 polymer ?
#
loop_
_entity_poly.entity_id
_entity_poly.type
_entity_poly.pdbx_seq_one_letter_code
_entity_poly.pdbx_strand_id
1 'polypeptide(L)'
;EAHDIIFVASVLQTTNDINHSLESLRRLLVPGGLLLVVELTLTHSYFDLLFGLFPYWWRNDQSRAPLTIDQWRQAFQSVGGFEPMVVSAKPNAFGDSLMIVRKSTTRSILLHLSEWQDQAWLLFADGAHNLSHALVPHLPSSNIEILLDTVTTDHISSTIDAMLKQYKQLHVVFAWPLDILQHYQNSNEPTLESHIEHLCYKFVCILQSIEKYHRQNNSFPYVFILTQNSQPIHGKSEFNPRTAPLIGLARSLSVECPRHHIKLIDLQPTPARFAESSYADILTQHMINSREADNFDEVVLSFDAESRLQCFQWHYDWLKSKENHEVSSKMERTIVPKTDADKNPFGLQVPPSRFVADLVWMREPMPINNLLPGQIQVRVHCTSLNFRDVLKVRGLYPHTRVFGQQDCDVPLLDRDTSAVTDFMGTVILFNSKGFKIGDRVIGTCSSGALHSHIIVNTSLVSRVPDECMLSDDQLATLPTAFSTAILSLKHRIGLKQGQTVLIHAATGAAGQACIQYCQAVGARVIATAGSDAKRYFLRNHYGIEHVFNSRDLSFVTEIRSHFPNGVDVIVNSLSGPLLQESFKLLASHGHFIELGKRDVYARTSLPIFDLRQDCSFHVIDYSLHTAEELPIITEMFDDVLDHFRRGLFKPVEPLTIFEPSEVINAFTQGSLGTSMGKMVVRITNSEQPLLVKENNINMKINENSSEGSMFPSLVCENGTILVSGGLGGLGLTMSRWMAEKRGVKHITLMSRRTIEQFEKAENNPQLEDWLQLKEIAVKHDACIDVVQVDVTRCDDVCELVKRLNQTSHPVRGIIHSAVISDDKLLSNLNQETLFRVMQPKVRGGWNLHQASQQIGTSLHFFVMFSSIRNHLIDPGSSGYNAGNEFFEALAHYRREHLQLPALAIALPAVSGAGMFHRQQVILNNLLIAQGIEMLPTVATFDLVEQLFNMQTNFSSPVIFAVDWKRLNSNKASLTNHQLVQFIEQQVTLEDISSSRATDSGSLSTARIEVIIERTRETVMRLLGASSIDRIDIDRSLLSLGLDSLAAVSLYNWLSQEWGAFISLAEIFQGIKISQIASQVHKKLTERQAASGATHTTLLSDMEQMNEGEDDLTVSTTKKATLYTGMEGVLRVSLVKDSKSIIFAISSSNTITDECFQSFANKKSTVYFLHVTMDKLHLETCARETIIQMRRLHPHGPYSLVALDNDSQYVIKEILKQLKYHTKAGVNRLG
;
A
#
# COMPACT_ATOMS: atom_id res chain seq x y z
N GLU A 1 7.46 -40.96 33.01
CA GLU A 1 6.66 -40.12 32.10
C GLU A 1 7.27 -40.26 30.70
N ALA A 2 6.45 -40.23 29.66
CA ALA A 2 6.91 -40.29 28.27
C ALA A 2 6.88 -38.86 27.68
N HIS A 3 7.83 -38.55 26.81
CA HIS A 3 8.07 -37.21 26.27
C HIS A 3 7.84 -37.19 24.75
N ASP A 4 7.28 -36.10 24.24
CA ASP A 4 7.07 -35.87 22.82
C ASP A 4 8.37 -35.53 22.09
N ILE A 5 9.28 -34.83 22.78
CA ILE A 5 10.60 -34.44 22.27
C ILE A 5 11.62 -34.63 23.38
N ILE A 6 12.77 -35.22 23.05
CA ILE A 6 13.95 -35.25 23.92
C ILE A 6 15.12 -34.60 23.19
N PHE A 7 15.78 -33.66 23.85
CA PHE A 7 16.97 -32.97 23.33
C PHE A 7 18.22 -33.41 24.09
N VAL A 8 19.27 -33.76 23.35
CA VAL A 8 20.53 -34.26 23.91
C VAL A 8 21.70 -33.63 23.16
N ALA A 9 22.58 -32.93 23.87
CA ALA A 9 23.71 -32.23 23.27
C ALA A 9 25.02 -32.57 24.00
N SER A 10 25.99 -33.09 23.24
CA SER A 10 27.39 -33.35 23.64
C SER A 10 27.54 -34.21 24.91
N VAL A 11 26.66 -35.20 25.10
CA VAL A 11 26.66 -36.04 26.31
C VAL A 11 26.56 -37.53 26.03
N LEU A 12 25.99 -37.96 24.90
CA LEU A 12 25.84 -39.38 24.59
C LEU A 12 27.19 -40.05 24.36
N GLN A 13 28.14 -39.36 23.76
CA GLN A 13 29.50 -39.90 23.57
C GLN A 13 30.26 -40.08 24.89
N THR A 14 29.84 -39.38 25.94
CA THR A 14 30.45 -39.46 27.27
C THR A 14 29.85 -40.56 28.13
N THR A 15 28.81 -41.27 27.65
CA THR A 15 28.21 -42.37 28.40
C THR A 15 29.01 -43.67 28.23
N ASN A 16 28.91 -44.53 29.24
CA ASN A 16 29.64 -45.80 29.25
C ASN A 16 29.14 -46.77 28.16
N ASP A 17 27.87 -46.67 27.76
CA ASP A 17 27.26 -47.50 26.71
C ASP A 17 26.21 -46.69 25.95
N ILE A 18 26.56 -46.31 24.71
CA ILE A 18 25.72 -45.51 23.82
C ILE A 18 24.43 -46.27 23.48
N ASN A 19 24.48 -47.58 23.26
CA ASN A 19 23.30 -48.36 22.89
C ASN A 19 22.31 -48.43 24.04
N HIS A 20 22.79 -48.63 25.27
CA HIS A 20 21.95 -48.60 26.47
C HIS A 20 21.34 -47.21 26.73
N SER A 21 22.10 -46.14 26.49
CA SER A 21 21.61 -44.76 26.58
C SER A 21 20.51 -44.49 25.55
N LEU A 22 20.72 -44.89 24.29
CA LEU A 22 19.73 -44.76 23.23
C LEU A 22 18.47 -45.60 23.49
N GLU A 23 18.61 -46.79 24.05
CA GLU A 23 17.46 -47.62 24.44
C GLU A 23 16.64 -46.97 25.57
N SER A 24 17.32 -46.39 26.55
CA SER A 24 16.67 -45.65 27.65
C SER A 24 15.92 -44.42 27.13
N LEU A 25 16.54 -43.65 26.23
CA LEU A 25 15.90 -42.51 25.55
C LEU A 25 14.70 -42.94 24.70
N ARG A 26 14.80 -44.07 24.00
CA ARG A 26 13.67 -44.65 23.25
C ARG A 26 12.49 -44.99 24.15
N ARG A 27 12.73 -45.51 25.36
CA ARG A 27 11.65 -45.83 26.32
C ARG A 27 10.98 -44.58 26.87
N LEU A 28 11.72 -43.48 26.99
CA LEU A 28 11.24 -42.19 27.44
C LEU A 28 10.48 -41.41 26.36
N LEU A 29 10.56 -41.79 25.09
CA LEU A 29 9.78 -41.16 24.01
C LEU A 29 8.39 -41.79 23.83
N VAL A 30 7.39 -40.97 23.56
CA VAL A 30 6.10 -41.44 23.01
C VAL A 30 6.30 -42.03 21.59
N PRO A 31 5.41 -42.93 21.10
CA PRO A 31 5.43 -43.33 19.69
C PRO A 31 5.36 -42.10 18.77
N GLY A 32 6.22 -42.02 17.74
CA GLY A 32 6.32 -40.83 16.88
C GLY A 32 7.08 -39.65 17.50
N GLY A 33 7.48 -39.73 18.78
CA GLY A 33 8.26 -38.70 19.46
C GLY A 33 9.66 -38.53 18.86
N LEU A 34 10.19 -37.30 18.96
CA LEU A 34 11.45 -36.88 18.34
C LEU A 34 12.61 -36.90 19.33
N LEU A 35 13.73 -37.46 18.89
CA LEU A 35 15.02 -37.37 19.55
C LEU A 35 15.94 -36.44 18.74
N LEU A 36 16.34 -35.33 19.35
CA LEU A 36 17.27 -34.36 18.78
C LEU A 36 18.64 -34.58 19.43
N VAL A 37 19.63 -34.99 18.63
CA VAL A 37 20.98 -35.31 19.10
C VAL A 37 21.99 -34.37 18.45
N VAL A 38 22.69 -33.57 19.24
CA VAL A 38 23.80 -32.72 18.80
C VAL A 38 25.10 -33.31 19.33
N GLU A 39 25.95 -33.81 18.45
CA GLU A 39 27.19 -34.50 18.82
C GLU A 39 28.32 -34.18 17.83
N LEU A 40 29.57 -34.25 18.31
CA LEU A 40 30.75 -34.18 17.45
C LEU A 40 30.78 -35.41 16.54
N THR A 41 30.90 -35.21 15.22
CA THR A 41 30.90 -36.31 14.23
C THR A 41 32.16 -36.35 13.36
N LEU A 42 33.05 -35.38 13.54
CA LEU A 42 34.33 -35.30 12.87
C LEU A 42 35.47 -35.50 13.86
N THR A 43 36.45 -36.31 13.46
CA THR A 43 37.66 -36.56 14.22
C THR A 43 38.71 -35.52 13.80
N HIS A 44 39.09 -34.64 14.72
CA HIS A 44 40.12 -33.63 14.48
C HIS A 44 41.10 -33.60 15.64
N SER A 45 42.39 -33.65 15.36
CA SER A 45 43.48 -33.69 16.36
C SER A 45 43.49 -32.48 17.31
N TYR A 46 42.86 -31.38 16.90
CA TYR A 46 42.61 -30.21 17.74
C TYR A 46 41.67 -30.49 18.92
N PHE A 47 40.65 -31.34 18.74
CA PHE A 47 39.70 -31.68 19.81
C PHE A 47 40.30 -32.63 20.85
N ASP A 48 41.16 -33.55 20.42
CA ASP A 48 41.91 -34.40 21.35
C ASP A 48 42.87 -33.58 22.22
N LEU A 49 43.40 -32.46 21.70
CA LEU A 49 44.27 -31.55 22.45
C LEU A 49 43.49 -30.70 23.47
N LEU A 50 42.28 -30.26 23.13
CA LEU A 50 41.43 -29.44 23.99
C LEU A 50 40.67 -30.26 25.05
N PHE A 51 40.07 -31.38 24.64
CA PHE A 51 39.17 -32.17 25.48
C PHE A 51 39.82 -33.45 26.02
N GLY A 52 40.96 -33.88 25.46
CA GLY A 52 41.72 -35.04 25.94
C GLY A 52 42.40 -34.85 27.31
N LEU A 53 42.24 -33.71 27.97
CA LEU A 53 42.61 -33.55 29.38
C LEU A 53 41.48 -33.93 30.33
N PHE A 54 40.24 -34.08 29.84
CA PHE A 54 39.11 -34.45 30.67
C PHE A 54 39.07 -35.97 30.90
N PRO A 55 38.93 -36.43 32.17
CA PRO A 55 38.93 -37.87 32.48
C PRO A 55 37.86 -38.67 31.75
N TYR A 56 36.76 -38.03 31.36
CA TYR A 56 35.64 -38.66 30.65
C TYR A 56 35.85 -38.78 29.14
N TRP A 57 36.79 -38.03 28.54
CA TRP A 57 37.08 -38.09 27.10
C TRP A 57 37.67 -39.46 26.69
N TRP A 58 38.39 -40.11 27.60
CA TRP A 58 39.07 -41.40 27.37
C TRP A 58 38.46 -42.58 28.13
N ARG A 59 37.26 -42.42 28.72
CA ARG A 59 36.70 -43.40 29.68
C ARG A 59 36.41 -44.79 29.08
N ASN A 60 36.31 -44.89 27.75
CA ASN A 60 35.97 -46.12 27.03
C ASN A 60 37.00 -46.43 25.94
N ASP A 61 38.15 -46.94 26.39
CA ASP A 61 39.31 -47.40 25.61
C ASP A 61 40.01 -46.30 24.80
N GLN A 62 41.34 -46.37 24.71
CA GLN A 62 42.19 -45.33 24.10
C GLN A 62 41.99 -45.14 22.57
N SER A 63 40.94 -45.72 21.98
CA SER A 63 40.71 -45.79 20.54
C SER A 63 39.39 -45.17 20.05
N ARG A 64 38.51 -44.62 20.90
CA ARG A 64 37.27 -43.99 20.42
C ARG A 64 37.45 -42.50 20.16
N ALA A 65 37.76 -42.19 18.91
CA ALA A 65 37.45 -40.89 18.35
C ALA A 65 35.91 -40.68 18.31
N PRO A 66 35.42 -39.42 18.19
CA PRO A 66 34.00 -39.16 18.06
C PRO A 66 33.34 -40.04 16.99
N LEU A 67 32.14 -40.57 17.27
CA LEU A 67 31.44 -41.44 16.33
C LEU A 67 31.12 -40.67 15.04
N THR A 68 31.45 -41.25 13.90
CA THR A 68 31.05 -40.69 12.60
C THR A 68 29.55 -40.80 12.41
N ILE A 69 29.00 -40.04 11.44
CA ILE A 69 27.57 -40.10 11.08
C ILE A 69 27.13 -41.53 10.76
N ASP A 70 27.96 -42.32 10.07
CA ASP A 70 27.62 -43.71 9.73
C ASP A 70 27.63 -44.63 10.96
N GLN A 71 28.52 -44.39 11.92
CA GLN A 71 28.55 -45.13 13.18
C GLN A 71 27.37 -44.77 14.07
N TRP A 72 26.94 -43.51 14.09
CA TRP A 72 25.69 -43.10 14.74
C TRP A 72 24.48 -43.77 14.12
N ARG A 73 24.42 -43.81 12.78
CA ARG A 73 23.36 -44.51 12.05
C ARG A 73 23.29 -45.99 12.44
N GLN A 74 24.45 -46.67 12.53
CA GLN A 74 24.53 -48.05 12.99
C GLN A 74 24.07 -48.21 14.45
N ALA A 75 24.44 -47.28 15.34
CA ALA A 75 24.01 -47.32 16.74
C ALA A 75 22.47 -47.24 16.86
N PHE A 76 21.83 -46.29 16.19
CA PHE A 76 20.36 -46.19 16.16
C PHE A 76 19.68 -47.42 15.56
N GLN A 77 20.24 -47.97 14.47
CA GLN A 77 19.74 -49.20 13.85
C GLN A 77 19.87 -50.42 14.76
N SER A 78 21.00 -50.55 15.48
CA SER A 78 21.27 -51.68 16.36
C SER A 78 20.35 -51.74 17.58
N VAL A 79 19.92 -50.58 18.09
CA VAL A 79 18.96 -50.46 19.20
C VAL A 79 17.53 -50.78 18.76
N GLY A 80 17.21 -50.54 17.48
CA GLY A 80 15.91 -50.82 16.88
C GLY A 80 14.78 -49.93 17.39
N GLY A 81 13.67 -49.86 16.64
CA GLY A 81 12.50 -49.06 17.02
C GLY A 81 12.67 -47.55 16.87
N PHE A 82 13.61 -47.12 16.03
CA PHE A 82 13.79 -45.76 15.54
C PHE A 82 13.67 -45.75 14.01
N GLU A 83 13.12 -44.67 13.45
CA GLU A 83 13.08 -44.41 12.00
C GLU A 83 14.47 -43.99 11.48
N PRO A 84 14.70 -43.99 10.15
CA PRO A 84 15.95 -43.53 9.57
C PRO A 84 16.33 -42.12 10.04
N MET A 85 17.56 -41.98 10.54
CA MET A 85 18.11 -40.72 11.06
C MET A 85 18.28 -39.68 9.95
N VAL A 86 17.72 -38.48 10.15
CA VAL A 86 17.96 -37.29 9.32
C VAL A 86 19.11 -36.49 9.92
N VAL A 87 20.05 -36.05 9.08
CA VAL A 87 21.24 -35.29 9.49
C VAL A 87 21.22 -33.92 8.80
N SER A 88 21.42 -32.85 9.55
CA SER A 88 21.61 -31.53 8.95
C SER A 88 22.91 -31.51 8.13
N ALA A 89 22.81 -31.22 6.84
CA ALA A 89 23.85 -31.50 5.83
C ALA A 89 25.11 -30.60 5.88
N LYS A 90 25.25 -29.73 6.89
CA LYS A 90 26.45 -28.91 7.08
C LYS A 90 26.91 -28.98 8.54
N PRO A 91 28.01 -29.68 8.84
CA PRO A 91 28.70 -29.50 10.11
C PRO A 91 29.06 -28.03 10.24
N ASN A 92 28.76 -27.44 11.39
CA ASN A 92 29.22 -26.11 11.76
C ASN A 92 30.76 -26.09 11.74
N ALA A 93 31.38 -24.91 11.77
CA ALA A 93 32.84 -24.76 11.68
C ALA A 93 33.65 -25.56 12.74
N PHE A 94 32.99 -26.09 13.77
CA PHE A 94 33.54 -26.89 14.86
C PHE A 94 33.22 -28.40 14.78
N GLY A 95 32.55 -28.89 13.73
CA GLY A 95 32.40 -30.34 13.50
C GLY A 95 31.27 -31.06 14.26
N ASP A 96 30.34 -30.32 14.88
CA ASP A 96 29.10 -30.87 15.42
C ASP A 96 28.11 -31.19 14.29
N SER A 97 27.25 -32.20 14.51
CA SER A 97 26.10 -32.47 13.64
C SER A 97 24.82 -32.61 14.47
N LEU A 98 23.75 -31.98 13.98
CA LEU A 98 22.40 -32.22 14.47
C LEU A 98 21.83 -33.45 13.75
N MET A 99 21.50 -34.47 14.53
CA MET A 99 20.86 -35.70 14.13
C MET A 99 19.46 -35.73 14.71
N ILE A 100 18.46 -35.93 13.85
CA ILE A 100 17.04 -35.99 14.23
C ILE A 100 16.57 -37.41 13.97
N VAL A 101 16.05 -38.07 15.01
CA VAL A 101 15.61 -39.47 14.96
C VAL A 101 14.23 -39.60 15.59
N ARG A 102 13.28 -40.22 14.89
CA ARG A 102 11.92 -40.44 15.40
C ARG A 102 11.77 -41.86 15.95
N LYS A 103 11.06 -42.03 17.06
CA LYS A 103 10.71 -43.38 17.56
C LYS A 103 9.70 -44.04 16.63
N SER A 104 10.04 -45.23 16.13
CA SER A 104 9.26 -45.94 15.13
C SER A 104 7.86 -46.26 15.62
N THR A 105 6.88 -46.01 14.75
CA THR A 105 5.45 -46.22 14.96
C THR A 105 4.96 -47.55 14.38
N THR A 106 5.80 -48.57 14.12
CA THR A 106 5.43 -49.78 13.32
C THR A 106 4.16 -50.52 13.78
N ARG A 107 3.67 -50.30 15.00
CA ARG A 107 2.37 -50.81 15.47
C ARG A 107 1.15 -50.03 14.94
N SER A 108 1.32 -48.81 14.44
CA SER A 108 0.26 -47.93 13.95
C SER A 108 -0.11 -48.18 12.49
N ILE A 109 0.84 -48.47 11.58
CA ILE A 109 0.54 -48.71 10.15
C ILE A 109 -0.49 -49.85 9.95
N LEU A 110 -0.35 -50.96 10.70
CA LEU A 110 -1.30 -52.08 10.66
C LEU A 110 -2.64 -51.79 11.37
N LEU A 111 -2.68 -50.86 12.33
CA LEU A 111 -3.91 -50.39 12.98
C LEU A 111 -4.66 -49.33 12.14
N HIS A 112 -3.95 -48.55 11.32
CA HIS A 112 -4.55 -47.53 10.46
C HIS A 112 -5.12 -48.10 9.18
N LEU A 113 -4.48 -49.09 8.53
CA LEU A 113 -5.06 -49.73 7.33
C LEU A 113 -6.48 -50.28 7.59
N SER A 114 -6.76 -50.79 8.81
CA SER A 114 -8.11 -51.22 9.21
C SER A 114 -9.13 -50.08 9.34
N GLU A 115 -8.71 -48.83 9.57
CA GLU A 115 -9.63 -47.68 9.64
C GLU A 115 -10.05 -47.18 8.25
N TRP A 116 -9.23 -47.43 7.22
CA TRP A 116 -9.53 -47.04 5.84
C TRP A 116 -10.21 -48.15 5.01
N GLN A 117 -10.31 -49.37 5.56
CA GLN A 117 -10.85 -50.56 4.87
C GLN A 117 -12.34 -50.45 4.51
N ASP A 118 -13.13 -49.76 5.33
CA ASP A 118 -14.59 -49.59 5.14
C ASP A 118 -14.97 -48.27 4.43
N GLN A 119 -13.99 -47.48 4.00
CA GLN A 119 -14.20 -46.18 3.35
C GLN A 119 -14.23 -46.32 1.83
N ALA A 120 -14.90 -45.40 1.15
CA ALA A 120 -14.91 -45.36 -0.31
C ALA A 120 -13.83 -44.43 -0.87
N TRP A 121 -13.29 -44.77 -2.03
CA TRP A 121 -12.29 -43.98 -2.73
C TRP A 121 -12.77 -43.67 -4.15
N LEU A 122 -12.72 -42.40 -4.53
CA LEU A 122 -12.96 -41.96 -5.89
C LEU A 122 -11.65 -41.49 -6.52
N LEU A 123 -11.21 -42.22 -7.54
CA LEU A 123 -9.96 -41.99 -8.24
C LEU A 123 -10.24 -41.43 -9.64
N PHE A 124 -9.74 -40.23 -9.91
CA PHE A 124 -9.77 -39.62 -11.24
C PHE A 124 -8.47 -39.94 -11.96
N ALA A 125 -8.45 -40.94 -12.84
CA ALA A 125 -7.25 -41.48 -13.49
C ALA A 125 -7.51 -41.82 -14.97
N ASP A 126 -6.47 -41.75 -15.81
CA ASP A 126 -6.55 -42.04 -17.25
C ASP A 126 -5.85 -43.36 -17.62
N GLY A 127 -6.46 -44.16 -18.50
CA GLY A 127 -5.84 -45.34 -19.13
C GLY A 127 -5.45 -46.51 -18.21
N ALA A 128 -5.14 -47.68 -18.79
CA ALA A 128 -4.87 -48.93 -18.04
C ALA A 128 -3.37 -49.20 -17.73
N HIS A 129 -2.45 -48.28 -18.09
CA HIS A 129 -1.00 -48.54 -18.09
C HIS A 129 -0.13 -47.41 -17.54
N ASN A 130 -0.67 -46.58 -16.63
CA ASN A 130 0.03 -45.42 -16.06
C ASN A 130 0.06 -45.45 -14.52
N LEU A 131 0.88 -44.59 -13.92
CA LEU A 131 1.03 -44.46 -12.46
C LEU A 131 -0.31 -44.25 -11.74
N SER A 132 -1.23 -43.50 -12.34
CA SER A 132 -2.58 -43.25 -11.82
C SER A 132 -3.39 -44.56 -11.66
N HIS A 133 -3.29 -45.50 -12.60
CA HIS A 133 -3.90 -46.82 -12.50
C HIS A 133 -3.17 -47.76 -11.54
N ALA A 134 -1.84 -47.62 -11.43
CA ALA A 134 -1.02 -48.42 -10.51
C ALA A 134 -1.34 -48.17 -9.03
N LEU A 135 -2.05 -47.09 -8.68
CA LEU A 135 -2.51 -46.79 -7.32
C LEU A 135 -3.63 -47.70 -6.83
N VAL A 136 -4.50 -48.16 -7.74
CA VAL A 136 -5.70 -48.95 -7.42
C VAL A 136 -5.41 -50.16 -6.51
N PRO A 137 -4.45 -51.06 -6.81
CA PRO A 137 -4.19 -52.22 -5.97
C PRO A 137 -3.58 -51.89 -4.59
N HIS A 138 -3.11 -50.67 -4.37
CA HIS A 138 -2.45 -50.25 -3.13
C HIS A 138 -3.35 -49.44 -2.20
N LEU A 139 -4.48 -48.95 -2.70
CA LEU A 139 -5.48 -48.28 -1.87
C LEU A 139 -6.10 -49.27 -0.87
N PRO A 140 -6.34 -48.86 0.39
CA PRO A 140 -6.64 -49.76 1.51
C PRO A 140 -8.07 -50.33 1.50
N SER A 141 -8.85 -50.11 0.45
CA SER A 141 -10.29 -50.41 0.37
C SER A 141 -10.64 -51.23 -0.88
N SER A 142 -11.68 -52.07 -0.77
CA SER A 142 -12.29 -52.72 -1.94
C SER A 142 -13.33 -51.85 -2.65
N ASN A 143 -13.70 -50.70 -2.07
CA ASN A 143 -14.73 -49.78 -2.58
C ASN A 143 -14.09 -48.61 -3.35
N ILE A 144 -13.46 -48.92 -4.48
CA ILE A 144 -12.78 -47.93 -5.34
C ILE A 144 -13.60 -47.74 -6.62
N GLU A 145 -13.98 -46.50 -6.89
CA GLU A 145 -14.57 -46.10 -8.17
C GLU A 145 -13.56 -45.26 -8.96
N ILE A 146 -13.44 -45.54 -10.26
CA ILE A 146 -12.46 -44.89 -11.15
C ILE A 146 -13.21 -44.12 -12.22
N LEU A 147 -12.91 -42.83 -12.37
CA LEU A 147 -13.45 -41.97 -13.41
C LEU A 147 -12.35 -41.54 -14.40
N LEU A 148 -12.60 -41.77 -15.69
CA LEU A 148 -11.72 -41.38 -16.79
C LEU A 148 -11.91 -39.90 -17.17
N ASP A 149 -10.90 -39.21 -17.69
CA ASP A 149 -10.99 -37.78 -18.02
C ASP A 149 -12.05 -37.44 -19.09
N THR A 150 -12.50 -38.43 -19.87
CA THR A 150 -13.59 -38.27 -20.85
C THR A 150 -14.97 -38.04 -20.22
N VAL A 151 -15.09 -38.16 -18.90
CA VAL A 151 -16.35 -38.06 -18.16
C VAL A 151 -16.85 -36.60 -18.10
N THR A 152 -18.17 -36.40 -18.25
CA THR A 152 -18.80 -35.08 -18.15
C THR A 152 -18.95 -34.62 -16.69
N THR A 153 -18.99 -33.30 -16.45
CA THR A 153 -19.16 -32.73 -15.11
C THR A 153 -20.45 -33.18 -14.41
N ASP A 154 -21.52 -33.43 -15.18
CA ASP A 154 -22.78 -33.97 -14.67
C ASP A 154 -22.61 -35.42 -14.18
N HIS A 155 -21.84 -36.22 -14.90
CA HIS A 155 -21.53 -37.59 -14.48
C HIS A 155 -20.63 -37.62 -13.24
N ILE A 156 -19.65 -36.71 -13.13
CA ILE A 156 -18.85 -36.53 -11.90
C ILE A 156 -19.77 -36.26 -10.70
N SER A 157 -20.68 -35.29 -10.84
CA SER A 157 -21.57 -34.86 -9.76
C SER A 157 -22.50 -35.99 -9.31
N SER A 158 -23.12 -36.69 -10.27
CA SER A 158 -24.01 -37.83 -9.98
C SER A 158 -23.30 -39.04 -9.39
N THR A 159 -22.04 -39.29 -9.78
CA THR A 159 -21.20 -40.35 -9.20
C THR A 159 -20.86 -40.04 -7.75
N ILE A 160 -20.38 -38.82 -7.48
CA ILE A 160 -20.10 -38.35 -6.11
C ILE A 160 -21.37 -38.46 -5.25
N ASP A 161 -22.52 -38.01 -5.75
CA ASP A 161 -23.81 -38.13 -5.06
C ASP A 161 -24.20 -39.59 -4.78
N ALA A 162 -23.93 -40.51 -5.71
CA ALA A 162 -24.22 -41.94 -5.54
C ALA A 162 -23.31 -42.59 -4.48
N MET A 163 -22.00 -42.34 -4.56
CA MET A 163 -21.03 -42.85 -3.61
C MET A 163 -21.29 -42.32 -2.20
N LEU A 164 -21.56 -41.02 -2.07
CA LEU A 164 -21.80 -40.40 -0.77
C LEU A 164 -23.10 -40.88 -0.12
N LYS A 165 -24.13 -41.23 -0.91
CA LYS A 165 -25.35 -41.92 -0.40
C LYS A 165 -25.08 -43.33 0.09
N GLN A 166 -24.14 -44.02 -0.54
CA GLN A 166 -23.82 -45.42 -0.24
C GLN A 166 -22.81 -45.58 0.91
N TYR A 167 -21.87 -44.63 1.03
CA TYR A 167 -20.74 -44.71 1.96
C TYR A 167 -20.66 -43.48 2.86
N LYS A 168 -20.41 -43.69 4.16
CA LYS A 168 -20.34 -42.59 5.16
C LYS A 168 -19.10 -41.71 5.02
N GLN A 169 -18.03 -42.24 4.45
CA GLN A 169 -16.75 -41.56 4.24
C GLN A 169 -16.26 -41.86 2.82
N LEU A 170 -15.93 -40.79 2.10
CA LEU A 170 -15.39 -40.82 0.74
C LEU A 170 -14.06 -40.09 0.75
N HIS A 171 -13.04 -40.63 0.08
CA HIS A 171 -11.78 -39.96 -0.18
C HIS A 171 -11.60 -39.76 -1.67
N VAL A 172 -10.98 -38.64 -2.07
CA VAL A 172 -10.83 -38.28 -3.47
C VAL A 172 -9.36 -38.19 -3.83
N VAL A 173 -8.97 -38.83 -4.93
CA VAL A 173 -7.63 -38.73 -5.52
C VAL A 173 -7.78 -38.18 -6.94
N PHE A 174 -7.37 -36.93 -7.12
CA PHE A 174 -7.37 -36.23 -8.40
C PHE A 174 -6.04 -36.45 -9.12
N ALA A 175 -5.98 -37.50 -9.96
CA ALA A 175 -4.76 -37.96 -10.63
C ALA A 175 -4.70 -37.71 -12.15
N TRP A 176 -5.78 -37.18 -12.77
CA TRP A 176 -5.76 -36.72 -14.18
C TRP A 176 -4.55 -35.84 -14.54
N PRO A 177 -4.02 -34.97 -13.66
CA PRO A 177 -2.87 -34.14 -14.02
C PRO A 177 -1.57 -34.91 -14.29
N LEU A 178 -1.43 -36.16 -13.83
CA LEU A 178 -0.22 -36.96 -14.02
C LEU A 178 0.03 -37.33 -15.49
N ASP A 179 -1.05 -37.48 -16.27
CA ASP A 179 -0.99 -38.14 -17.58
C ASP A 179 -1.12 -37.15 -18.78
N ILE A 180 -1.20 -35.85 -18.49
CA ILE A 180 -1.44 -34.75 -19.44
C ILE A 180 -0.43 -34.72 -20.60
N LEU A 181 0.86 -34.95 -20.32
CA LEU A 181 1.93 -34.82 -21.32
C LEU A 181 1.98 -36.00 -22.31
N GLN A 182 1.49 -37.17 -21.93
CA GLN A 182 1.52 -38.38 -22.78
C GLN A 182 0.41 -38.38 -23.83
N HIS A 183 -0.75 -37.79 -23.52
CA HIS A 183 -1.92 -37.77 -24.42
C HIS A 183 -1.76 -36.73 -25.56
N TYR A 184 -1.06 -35.62 -25.31
CA TYR A 184 -0.98 -34.47 -26.23
C TYR A 184 0.08 -34.54 -27.33
N GLN A 185 0.81 -35.65 -27.45
CA GLN A 185 1.77 -35.85 -28.54
C GLN A 185 1.12 -36.34 -29.86
N ASN A 186 -0.17 -36.73 -29.86
CA ASN A 186 -0.75 -37.53 -30.96
C ASN A 186 -2.14 -37.11 -31.50
N SER A 187 -2.73 -35.95 -31.22
CA SER A 187 -4.10 -35.64 -31.69
C SER A 187 -4.39 -34.19 -32.12
N ASN A 188 -5.41 -34.02 -32.98
CA ASN A 188 -6.02 -32.76 -33.45
C ASN A 188 -6.85 -32.05 -32.34
N GLU A 189 -6.41 -32.12 -31.09
CA GLU A 189 -7.14 -31.73 -29.88
C GLU A 189 -6.97 -30.26 -29.47
N PRO A 190 -7.83 -29.71 -28.58
CA PRO A 190 -7.71 -28.34 -28.07
C PRO A 190 -6.32 -28.09 -27.47
N THR A 191 -5.72 -26.91 -27.68
CA THR A 191 -4.39 -26.56 -27.15
C THR A 191 -4.26 -26.93 -25.66
N LEU A 192 -3.10 -27.46 -25.24
CA LEU A 192 -2.89 -27.98 -23.88
C LEU A 192 -3.27 -27.00 -22.76
N GLU A 193 -3.12 -25.69 -22.99
CA GLU A 193 -3.53 -24.64 -22.05
C GLU A 193 -5.06 -24.63 -21.82
N SER A 194 -5.85 -24.94 -22.87
CA SER A 194 -7.30 -25.11 -22.76
C SER A 194 -7.66 -26.36 -21.98
N HIS A 195 -6.89 -27.45 -22.12
CA HIS A 195 -7.12 -28.66 -21.34
C HIS A 195 -6.91 -28.42 -19.84
N ILE A 196 -5.88 -27.66 -19.45
CA ILE A 196 -5.63 -27.28 -18.06
C ILE A 196 -6.73 -26.39 -17.48
N GLU A 197 -7.25 -25.45 -18.25
CA GLU A 197 -8.43 -24.66 -17.84
C GLU A 197 -9.60 -25.59 -17.49
N HIS A 198 -9.88 -26.58 -18.35
CA HIS A 198 -10.94 -27.56 -18.10
C HIS A 198 -10.64 -28.46 -16.89
N LEU A 199 -9.39 -28.88 -16.67
CA LEU A 199 -9.02 -29.66 -15.48
C LEU A 199 -9.23 -28.87 -14.19
N CYS A 200 -8.82 -27.60 -14.14
CA CYS A 200 -9.11 -26.72 -13.02
C CYS A 200 -10.62 -26.59 -12.77
N TYR A 201 -11.42 -26.48 -13.84
CA TYR A 201 -12.87 -26.44 -13.70
C TYR A 201 -13.48 -27.76 -13.21
N LYS A 202 -13.00 -28.91 -13.71
CA LYS A 202 -13.46 -30.22 -13.23
C LYS A 202 -13.16 -30.40 -11.75
N PHE A 203 -11.98 -29.95 -11.29
CA PHE A 203 -11.65 -29.96 -9.85
C PHE A 203 -12.60 -29.07 -9.02
N VAL A 204 -12.97 -27.89 -9.53
CA VAL A 204 -14.01 -27.04 -8.93
C VAL A 204 -15.35 -27.78 -8.83
N CYS A 205 -15.80 -28.47 -9.89
CA CYS A 205 -17.04 -29.25 -9.85
C CYS A 205 -17.01 -30.40 -8.83
N ILE A 206 -15.87 -31.07 -8.69
CA ILE A 206 -15.66 -32.13 -7.69
C ILE A 206 -15.85 -31.55 -6.29
N LEU A 207 -15.14 -30.46 -5.96
CA LEU A 207 -15.26 -29.83 -4.64
C LEU A 207 -16.66 -29.27 -4.38
N GLN A 208 -17.33 -28.68 -5.37
CA GLN A 208 -18.72 -28.22 -5.24
C GLN A 208 -19.68 -29.37 -4.90
N SER A 209 -19.50 -30.53 -5.54
CA SER A 209 -20.33 -31.71 -5.31
C SER A 209 -20.15 -32.25 -3.90
N ILE A 210 -18.90 -32.31 -3.43
CA ILE A 210 -18.54 -32.74 -2.08
C ILE A 210 -19.10 -31.78 -1.01
N GLU A 211 -18.88 -30.47 -1.18
CA GLU A 211 -19.34 -29.43 -0.25
C GLU A 211 -20.87 -29.42 -0.11
N LYS A 212 -21.60 -29.65 -1.21
CA LYS A 212 -23.07 -29.71 -1.23
C LYS A 212 -23.61 -30.85 -0.35
N TYR A 213 -22.97 -32.02 -0.38
CA TYR A 213 -23.39 -33.18 0.40
C TYR A 213 -23.01 -33.05 1.89
N HIS A 214 -21.85 -32.50 2.21
CA HIS A 214 -21.36 -32.46 3.58
C HIS A 214 -22.04 -31.44 4.49
N ARG A 215 -22.59 -30.36 3.92
CA ARG A 215 -23.53 -29.48 4.65
C ARG A 215 -24.73 -30.23 5.25
N GLN A 216 -25.02 -31.44 4.76
CA GLN A 216 -26.16 -32.24 5.18
C GLN A 216 -25.79 -33.39 6.14
N ASN A 217 -24.52 -33.85 6.17
CA ASN A 217 -24.15 -35.14 6.80
C ASN A 217 -22.89 -35.13 7.70
N ASN A 218 -22.21 -33.98 7.87
CA ASN A 218 -21.11 -33.78 8.84
C ASN A 218 -19.93 -34.79 8.75
N SER A 219 -19.59 -35.21 7.53
CA SER A 219 -18.39 -36.00 7.17
C SER A 219 -17.45 -35.13 6.35
N PHE A 220 -16.13 -35.28 6.47
CA PHE A 220 -15.15 -34.45 5.74
C PHE A 220 -14.08 -35.32 5.08
N PRO A 221 -13.92 -35.26 3.75
CA PRO A 221 -13.07 -36.18 3.00
C PRO A 221 -11.64 -35.65 2.98
N TYR A 222 -10.70 -36.55 2.69
CA TYR A 222 -9.38 -36.13 2.21
C TYR A 222 -9.45 -35.99 0.70
N VAL A 223 -8.92 -34.88 0.18
CA VAL A 223 -8.84 -34.60 -1.26
C VAL A 223 -7.37 -34.49 -1.65
N PHE A 224 -6.83 -35.52 -2.27
CA PHE A 224 -5.46 -35.56 -2.75
C PHE A 224 -5.39 -35.07 -4.19
N ILE A 225 -4.53 -34.09 -4.46
CA ILE A 225 -4.26 -33.58 -5.80
C ILE A 225 -2.86 -34.04 -6.18
N LEU A 226 -2.77 -34.86 -7.22
CA LEU A 226 -1.50 -35.37 -7.72
C LEU A 226 -1.11 -34.61 -8.97
N THR A 227 0.08 -34.01 -8.93
CA THR A 227 0.68 -33.30 -10.06
C THR A 227 2.06 -33.89 -10.35
N GLN A 228 2.60 -33.65 -11.54
CA GLN A 228 3.94 -34.13 -11.91
C GLN A 228 4.77 -32.98 -12.46
N ASN A 229 6.00 -32.83 -11.96
CA ASN A 229 6.97 -31.82 -12.39
C ASN A 229 6.43 -30.38 -12.42
N SER A 230 5.45 -30.07 -11.56
CA SER A 230 4.71 -28.80 -11.59
C SER A 230 5.34 -27.75 -10.67
N GLN A 231 6.18 -28.19 -9.74
CA GLN A 231 6.94 -27.34 -8.82
C GLN A 231 8.44 -27.43 -9.11
N PRO A 232 9.15 -26.29 -9.21
CA PRO A 232 10.59 -26.30 -9.41
C PRO A 232 11.35 -26.87 -8.20
N ILE A 233 12.35 -27.72 -8.47
CA ILE A 233 13.38 -28.13 -7.51
C ILE A 233 14.75 -27.72 -8.04
N HIS A 234 15.48 -26.93 -7.26
CA HIS A 234 16.83 -26.50 -7.63
C HIS A 234 17.75 -27.69 -7.96
N GLY A 235 18.36 -27.63 -9.15
CA GLY A 235 19.32 -28.64 -9.62
C GLY A 235 18.70 -29.87 -10.29
N LYS A 236 17.38 -29.94 -10.52
CA LYS A 236 16.71 -31.00 -11.31
C LYS A 236 16.24 -30.49 -12.67
N SER A 237 16.26 -31.36 -13.68
CA SER A 237 16.15 -30.98 -15.09
C SER A 237 14.74 -31.04 -15.69
N GLU A 238 13.78 -31.70 -15.04
CA GLU A 238 12.41 -31.84 -15.56
C GLU A 238 11.44 -30.95 -14.79
N PHE A 239 10.79 -30.03 -15.51
CA PHE A 239 9.81 -29.09 -14.96
C PHE A 239 8.84 -28.67 -16.07
N ASN A 240 7.56 -28.54 -15.73
CA ASN A 240 6.50 -28.17 -16.65
C ASN A 240 5.60 -27.10 -15.99
N PRO A 241 5.59 -25.85 -16.50
CA PRO A 241 4.79 -24.79 -15.91
C PRO A 241 3.28 -24.92 -16.19
N ARG A 242 2.88 -25.83 -17.08
CA ARG A 242 1.51 -25.88 -17.59
C ARG A 242 0.51 -26.39 -16.55
N THR A 243 0.88 -27.30 -15.67
CA THR A 243 0.04 -27.84 -14.58
C THR A 243 0.04 -26.98 -13.32
N ALA A 244 0.96 -26.01 -13.22
CA ALA A 244 1.06 -25.08 -12.11
C ALA A 244 -0.24 -24.32 -11.76
N PRO A 245 -1.14 -23.94 -12.71
CA PRO A 245 -2.41 -23.29 -12.36
C PRO A 245 -3.26 -24.07 -11.35
N LEU A 246 -3.19 -25.41 -11.36
CA LEU A 246 -3.93 -26.24 -10.42
C LEU A 246 -3.43 -26.06 -8.99
N ILE A 247 -2.13 -25.80 -8.80
CA ILE A 247 -1.53 -25.53 -7.49
C ILE A 247 -2.07 -24.22 -6.93
N GLY A 248 -1.99 -23.13 -7.70
CA GLY A 248 -2.51 -21.82 -7.27
C GLY A 248 -4.02 -21.84 -6.99
N LEU A 249 -4.78 -22.58 -7.80
CA LEU A 249 -6.21 -22.82 -7.58
C LEU A 249 -6.47 -23.57 -6.27
N ALA A 250 -5.78 -24.69 -6.07
CA ALA A 250 -5.93 -25.55 -4.89
C ALA A 250 -5.58 -24.83 -3.59
N ARG A 251 -4.52 -24.01 -3.58
CA ARG A 251 -4.15 -23.18 -2.41
C ARG A 251 -5.29 -22.25 -1.98
N SER A 252 -5.98 -21.62 -2.94
CA SER A 252 -7.13 -20.76 -2.61
C SER A 252 -8.33 -21.54 -2.10
N LEU A 253 -8.60 -22.70 -2.71
CA LEU A 253 -9.71 -23.56 -2.30
C LEU A 253 -9.48 -24.26 -0.97
N SER A 254 -8.23 -24.55 -0.58
CA SER A 254 -7.94 -25.13 0.74
C SER A 254 -8.24 -24.15 1.87
N VAL A 255 -8.01 -22.85 1.65
CA VAL A 255 -8.39 -21.78 2.58
C VAL A 255 -9.91 -21.56 2.62
N GLU A 256 -10.59 -21.66 1.48
CA GLU A 256 -12.04 -21.52 1.42
C GLU A 256 -12.78 -22.74 2.02
N CYS A 257 -12.21 -23.93 1.87
CA CYS A 257 -12.77 -25.21 2.30
C CYS A 257 -11.84 -25.93 3.30
N PRO A 258 -11.51 -25.33 4.46
CA PRO A 258 -10.50 -25.85 5.38
C PRO A 258 -10.86 -27.22 5.97
N ARG A 259 -12.14 -27.60 5.90
CA ARG A 259 -12.62 -28.90 6.37
C ARG A 259 -12.28 -30.06 5.43
N HIS A 260 -12.01 -29.80 4.14
CA HIS A 260 -11.87 -30.84 3.10
C HIS A 260 -10.46 -31.42 2.95
N HIS A 261 -9.57 -31.21 3.94
CA HIS A 261 -8.19 -31.72 3.99
C HIS A 261 -7.53 -31.86 2.60
N ILE A 262 -7.45 -30.73 1.86
CA ILE A 262 -6.91 -30.71 0.51
C ILE A 262 -5.39 -30.84 0.61
N LYS A 263 -4.84 -31.94 0.08
CA LYS A 263 -3.42 -32.26 0.10
C LYS A 263 -2.87 -32.27 -1.33
N LEU A 264 -1.87 -31.43 -1.61
CA LEU A 264 -1.21 -31.34 -2.90
C LEU A 264 0.14 -32.06 -2.87
N ILE A 265 0.33 -32.97 -3.82
CA ILE A 265 1.56 -33.76 -3.95
C ILE A 265 2.06 -33.61 -5.38
N ASP A 266 3.20 -32.94 -5.56
CA ASP A 266 3.90 -32.90 -6.85
C ASP A 266 4.95 -34.01 -6.93
N LEU A 267 4.90 -34.81 -7.99
CA LEU A 267 5.75 -35.97 -8.19
C LEU A 267 6.87 -35.64 -9.17
N GLN A 268 8.10 -35.99 -8.82
CA GLN A 268 9.25 -35.91 -9.73
C GLN A 268 9.47 -37.25 -10.44
N PRO A 269 10.21 -37.28 -11.57
CA PRO A 269 10.34 -38.47 -12.39
C PRO A 269 11.00 -39.60 -11.60
N THR A 270 10.41 -40.79 -11.70
CA THR A 270 10.90 -41.97 -11.00
C THR A 270 12.19 -42.47 -11.68
N PRO A 271 13.24 -42.84 -10.92
CA PRO A 271 14.39 -43.52 -11.51
C PRO A 271 13.95 -44.80 -12.24
N ALA A 272 14.49 -45.05 -13.45
CA ALA A 272 14.10 -46.16 -14.33
C ALA A 272 14.19 -47.58 -13.72
N ARG A 273 14.79 -47.72 -12.53
CA ARG A 273 14.90 -48.97 -11.78
C ARG A 273 13.70 -49.28 -10.86
N PHE A 274 12.77 -48.34 -10.67
CA PHE A 274 11.54 -48.58 -9.92
C PHE A 274 10.41 -49.02 -10.85
N ALA A 275 9.78 -50.15 -10.53
CA ALA A 275 8.50 -50.49 -11.13
C ALA A 275 7.43 -49.48 -10.66
N GLU A 276 6.53 -49.07 -11.55
CA GLU A 276 5.43 -48.13 -11.24
C GLU A 276 4.60 -48.58 -10.03
N SER A 277 4.39 -49.89 -9.89
CA SER A 277 3.71 -50.49 -8.74
C SER A 277 4.43 -50.21 -7.41
N SER A 278 5.75 -50.22 -7.36
CA SER A 278 6.50 -49.88 -6.15
C SER A 278 6.41 -48.40 -5.81
N TYR A 279 6.30 -47.53 -6.81
CA TYR A 279 6.13 -46.10 -6.58
C TYR A 279 4.72 -45.76 -6.08
N ALA A 280 3.71 -46.42 -6.64
CA ALA A 280 2.33 -46.31 -6.21
C ALA A 280 2.11 -46.76 -4.76
N ASP A 281 2.80 -47.81 -4.29
CA ASP A 281 2.78 -48.24 -2.87
C ASP A 281 3.33 -47.14 -1.96
N ILE A 282 4.50 -46.60 -2.29
CA ILE A 282 5.14 -45.51 -1.51
C ILE A 282 4.23 -44.27 -1.45
N LEU A 283 3.65 -43.87 -2.59
CA LEU A 283 2.74 -42.73 -2.66
C LEU A 283 1.47 -42.98 -1.82
N THR A 284 0.91 -44.18 -1.89
CA THR A 284 -0.27 -44.55 -1.10
C THR A 284 0.01 -44.56 0.39
N GLN A 285 1.17 -45.10 0.80
CA GLN A 285 1.61 -45.04 2.19
C GLN A 285 1.77 -43.59 2.67
N HIS A 286 2.31 -42.69 1.84
CA HIS A 286 2.41 -41.28 2.18
C HIS A 286 1.01 -40.63 2.35
N MET A 287 0.08 -40.87 1.42
CA MET A 287 -1.30 -40.37 1.51
C MET A 287 -1.98 -40.85 2.81
N ILE A 288 -1.85 -42.13 3.17
CA ILE A 288 -2.47 -42.69 4.39
C ILE A 288 -1.82 -42.14 5.67
N ASN A 289 -0.49 -41.98 5.68
CA ASN A 289 0.26 -41.51 6.85
C ASN A 289 0.12 -39.99 7.08
N SER A 290 -0.31 -39.23 6.08
CA SER A 290 -0.52 -37.78 6.16
C SER A 290 -1.60 -37.33 7.16
N ARG A 291 -2.33 -38.29 7.77
CA ARG A 291 -3.38 -38.05 8.79
C ARG A 291 -2.87 -37.58 10.15
N GLU A 292 -1.64 -37.94 10.53
CA GLU A 292 -1.09 -37.66 11.89
C GLU A 292 0.27 -36.95 11.90
N ALA A 293 1.04 -36.99 10.80
CA ALA A 293 2.48 -36.66 10.83
C ALA A 293 2.90 -35.40 10.07
N ASP A 294 2.08 -34.88 9.14
CA ASP A 294 2.44 -33.77 8.26
C ASP A 294 1.42 -32.63 8.34
N ASN A 295 1.79 -31.55 9.04
CA ASN A 295 1.04 -30.28 9.08
C ASN A 295 1.02 -29.55 7.72
N PHE A 296 1.43 -30.21 6.64
CA PHE A 296 1.69 -29.58 5.35
C PHE A 296 0.64 -30.01 4.35
N ASP A 297 0.01 -29.01 3.71
CA ASP A 297 -1.01 -29.22 2.69
C ASP A 297 -0.41 -29.29 1.28
N GLU A 298 0.90 -29.06 1.14
CA GLU A 298 1.61 -29.05 -0.14
C GLU A 298 3.04 -29.60 0.01
N VAL A 299 3.39 -30.61 -0.80
CA VAL A 299 4.70 -31.28 -0.79
C VAL A 299 5.16 -31.67 -2.19
N VAL A 300 6.47 -31.80 -2.38
CA VAL A 300 7.08 -32.35 -3.60
C VAL A 300 7.84 -33.64 -3.26
N LEU A 301 7.48 -34.75 -3.90
CA LEU A 301 8.13 -36.04 -3.70
C LEU A 301 9.14 -36.30 -4.81
N SER A 302 10.36 -36.62 -4.42
CA SER A 302 11.44 -36.90 -5.37
C SER A 302 12.36 -38.01 -4.90
N PHE A 303 13.15 -38.57 -5.82
CA PHE A 303 14.18 -39.54 -5.48
C PHE A 303 15.58 -38.95 -5.62
N ASP A 304 16.48 -39.34 -4.72
CA ASP A 304 17.91 -39.08 -4.87
C ASP A 304 18.61 -40.12 -5.76
N ALA A 305 19.92 -39.93 -5.99
CA ALA A 305 20.74 -40.83 -6.79
C ALA A 305 20.80 -42.28 -6.22
N GLU A 306 20.53 -42.44 -4.91
CA GLU A 306 20.47 -43.73 -4.22
C GLU A 306 19.05 -44.32 -4.18
N SER A 307 18.09 -43.70 -4.87
CA SER A 307 16.68 -44.13 -4.89
C SER A 307 15.96 -44.02 -3.56
N ARG A 308 16.40 -43.12 -2.69
CA ARG A 308 15.67 -42.79 -1.46
C ARG A 308 14.63 -41.72 -1.76
N LEU A 309 13.43 -41.90 -1.22
CA LEU A 309 12.38 -40.89 -1.27
C LEU A 309 12.80 -39.67 -0.44
N GLN A 310 12.70 -38.50 -1.06
CA GLN A 310 12.90 -37.20 -0.47
C GLN A 310 11.57 -36.46 -0.57
N CYS A 311 11.08 -35.97 0.57
CA CYS A 311 9.96 -35.06 0.63
C CYS A 311 10.51 -33.65 0.76
N PHE A 312 10.25 -32.81 -0.24
CA PHE A 312 10.59 -31.40 -0.25
C PHE A 312 9.35 -30.59 0.09
N GLN A 313 9.56 -29.50 0.81
CA GLN A 313 8.57 -28.50 1.08
C GLN A 313 8.98 -27.21 0.38
N TRP A 314 7.99 -26.48 -0.11
CA TRP A 314 8.24 -25.15 -0.62
C TRP A 314 8.78 -24.27 0.52
N HIS A 315 9.93 -23.65 0.29
CA HIS A 315 10.53 -22.71 1.22
C HIS A 315 10.81 -21.39 0.51
N TYR A 316 10.43 -20.29 1.15
CA TYR A 316 10.78 -18.96 0.66
C TYR A 316 12.15 -18.57 1.20
N ASP A 317 13.12 -18.37 0.32
CA ASP A 317 14.38 -17.72 0.69
C ASP A 317 14.15 -16.21 0.81
N TRP A 318 13.78 -15.78 2.02
CA TRP A 318 13.54 -14.36 2.30
C TRP A 318 14.87 -13.60 2.37
N LEU A 319 15.13 -12.77 1.37
CA LEU A 319 16.11 -11.71 1.48
C LEU A 319 15.52 -10.58 2.32
N LYS A 320 15.76 -10.63 3.62
CA LYS A 320 15.58 -9.44 4.46
C LYS A 320 16.53 -8.38 3.90
N SER A 321 15.98 -7.25 3.45
CA SER A 321 16.78 -6.03 3.36
C SER A 321 17.45 -5.89 4.73
N LYS A 322 18.78 -6.05 4.78
CA LYS A 322 19.56 -6.10 6.01
C LYS A 322 19.57 -4.78 6.79
N GLU A 323 18.74 -3.81 6.39
CA GLU A 323 18.72 -2.45 6.92
C GLU A 323 17.41 -2.11 7.65
N ASN A 324 16.39 -2.99 7.71
CA ASN A 324 15.12 -2.62 8.34
C ASN A 324 15.09 -2.63 9.88
N HIS A 325 16.11 -3.18 10.57
CA HIS A 325 16.09 -3.23 12.04
C HIS A 325 16.53 -1.93 12.74
N GLU A 326 17.01 -0.91 12.02
CA GLU A 326 17.20 0.43 12.60
C GLU A 326 16.23 1.48 12.05
N VAL A 327 15.57 1.20 10.91
CA VAL A 327 14.78 2.19 10.16
C VAL A 327 13.45 2.59 10.84
N SER A 328 12.94 1.83 11.82
CA SER A 328 11.74 2.21 12.56
C SER A 328 11.99 3.04 13.83
N SER A 329 13.23 3.43 14.15
CA SER A 329 13.44 4.43 15.21
C SER A 329 14.66 5.35 15.07
N LYS A 330 15.58 5.10 14.13
CA LYS A 330 16.62 6.05 13.74
C LYS A 330 16.90 5.88 12.25
N MET A 331 16.59 6.89 11.44
CA MET A 331 17.30 7.06 10.17
C MET A 331 18.79 6.99 10.49
N GLU A 332 19.48 5.91 10.11
CA GLU A 332 20.94 5.91 10.10
C GLU A 332 21.36 6.94 9.07
N ARG A 333 21.62 8.16 9.56
CA ARG A 333 22.21 9.26 8.82
C ARG A 333 23.63 8.83 8.47
N THR A 334 23.78 8.03 7.42
CA THR A 334 25.10 7.67 6.91
C THR A 334 25.73 8.95 6.39
N ILE A 335 26.72 9.46 7.13
CA ILE A 335 27.41 10.71 6.80
C ILE A 335 28.12 10.51 5.47
N VAL A 336 27.56 11.04 4.39
CA VAL A 336 28.30 11.18 3.13
C VAL A 336 29.38 12.26 3.39
N PRO A 337 30.67 11.97 3.17
CA PRO A 337 31.73 12.95 3.39
C PRO A 337 31.48 14.20 2.54
N LYS A 338 31.92 15.37 3.03
CA LYS A 338 31.80 16.67 2.33
C LYS A 338 32.20 16.51 0.87
N THR A 339 31.25 16.61 -0.04
CA THR A 339 31.49 16.49 -1.49
C THR A 339 30.86 17.65 -2.20
N ASP A 340 31.67 18.41 -2.94
CA ASP A 340 31.26 19.54 -3.76
C ASP A 340 29.83 19.45 -4.32
N ALA A 341 28.97 20.41 -3.97
CA ALA A 341 27.56 20.41 -4.36
C ALA A 341 27.39 20.48 -5.89
N ASP A 342 28.41 20.98 -6.59
CA ASP A 342 28.47 20.99 -8.06
C ASP A 342 28.64 19.59 -8.66
N LYS A 343 29.14 18.63 -7.86
CA LYS A 343 29.33 17.22 -8.26
C LYS A 343 28.26 16.29 -7.71
N ASN A 344 27.65 16.67 -6.59
CA ASN A 344 26.64 15.87 -5.88
C ASN A 344 25.40 16.72 -5.57
N PRO A 345 24.44 16.80 -6.49
CA PRO A 345 23.19 17.49 -6.26
C PRO A 345 22.39 16.87 -5.12
N PHE A 346 21.65 17.71 -4.43
CA PHE A 346 20.75 17.32 -3.34
C PHE A 346 19.51 18.21 -3.27
N GLY A 347 18.46 17.68 -2.65
CA GLY A 347 17.16 18.32 -2.41
C GLY A 347 16.60 18.00 -1.03
N LEU A 348 15.79 18.90 -0.46
CA LEU A 348 15.07 18.63 0.78
C LEU A 348 13.78 17.87 0.50
N GLN A 349 13.62 16.70 1.13
CA GLN A 349 12.42 15.88 1.01
C GLN A 349 11.44 16.13 2.16
N VAL A 350 10.16 16.32 1.82
CA VAL A 350 9.06 16.37 2.80
C VAL A 350 8.62 14.94 3.15
N PRO A 351 8.73 14.53 4.42
CA PRO A 351 8.39 13.17 4.85
C PRO A 351 6.87 12.94 4.89
N PRO A 352 6.40 11.69 4.73
CA PRO A 352 4.98 11.34 4.85
C PRO A 352 4.36 11.71 6.20
N SER A 353 5.16 11.69 7.29
CA SER A 353 4.73 12.07 8.64
C SER A 353 4.29 13.53 8.76
N ARG A 354 4.70 14.39 7.80
CA ARG A 354 4.48 15.85 7.81
C ARG A 354 5.06 16.54 9.06
N PHE A 355 5.93 15.86 9.81
CA PHE A 355 6.66 16.46 10.92
C PHE A 355 7.90 17.18 10.43
N VAL A 356 8.09 18.41 10.93
CA VAL A 356 9.27 19.23 10.64
C VAL A 356 10.57 18.54 11.10
N ALA A 357 10.51 17.77 12.19
CA ALA A 357 11.66 17.04 12.73
C ALA A 357 12.18 15.92 11.82
N ASP A 358 11.33 15.45 10.89
CA ASP A 358 11.64 14.33 9.99
C ASP A 358 12.11 14.82 8.61
N LEU A 359 12.30 16.13 8.42
CA LEU A 359 12.85 16.70 7.19
C LEU A 359 14.28 16.22 6.96
N VAL A 360 14.55 15.74 5.76
CA VAL A 360 15.86 15.19 5.38
C VAL A 360 16.32 15.71 4.03
N TRP A 361 17.63 15.90 3.92
CA TRP A 361 18.28 16.20 2.66
C TRP A 361 18.67 14.90 1.97
N MET A 362 18.32 14.78 0.70
CA MET A 362 18.52 13.58 -0.11
C MET A 362 19.41 13.92 -1.29
N ARG A 363 20.28 12.97 -1.68
CA ARG A 363 21.06 13.11 -2.91
C ARG A 363 20.13 12.98 -4.11
N GLU A 364 20.31 13.83 -5.09
CA GLU A 364 19.56 13.82 -6.34
C GLU A 364 20.49 13.53 -7.54
N PRO A 365 19.98 12.87 -8.58
CA PRO A 365 20.69 12.79 -9.84
C PRO A 365 20.86 14.20 -10.43
N MET A 366 21.97 14.44 -11.13
CA MET A 366 22.17 15.68 -11.87
C MET A 366 20.99 15.90 -12.84
N PRO A 367 20.32 17.06 -12.82
CA PRO A 367 19.28 17.35 -13.78
C PRO A 367 19.85 17.22 -15.20
N ILE A 368 19.12 16.52 -16.08
CA ILE A 368 19.56 16.14 -17.42
C ILE A 368 19.89 17.39 -18.26
N ASN A 369 20.94 17.33 -19.09
CA ASN A 369 21.39 18.43 -19.97
C ASN A 369 20.39 18.85 -21.09
N ASN A 370 19.19 18.27 -21.15
CA ASN A 370 18.18 18.55 -22.17
C ASN A 370 17.10 19.49 -21.62
N LEU A 371 17.39 20.79 -21.60
CA LEU A 371 16.41 21.82 -21.26
C LEU A 371 15.38 22.02 -22.37
N LEU A 372 14.10 22.19 -22.02
CA LEU A 372 13.08 22.60 -22.99
C LEU A 372 13.29 24.07 -23.42
N PRO A 373 12.77 24.48 -24.59
CA PRO A 373 12.77 25.89 -24.98
C PRO A 373 12.13 26.78 -23.90
N GLY A 374 12.81 27.86 -23.54
CA GLY A 374 12.36 28.78 -22.48
C GLY A 374 12.73 28.31 -21.06
N GLN A 375 13.60 27.32 -20.91
CA GLN A 375 14.09 26.88 -19.60
C GLN A 375 15.56 27.23 -19.37
N ILE A 376 15.89 27.41 -18.09
CA ILE A 376 17.26 27.55 -17.60
C ILE A 376 17.47 26.60 -16.42
N GLN A 377 18.69 26.12 -16.27
CA GLN A 377 19.15 25.42 -15.08
C GLN A 377 19.93 26.39 -14.21
N VAL A 378 19.57 26.47 -12.94
CA VAL A 378 20.14 27.40 -11.97
C VAL A 378 20.81 26.62 -10.84
N ARG A 379 22.05 26.98 -10.56
CA ARG A 379 22.75 26.62 -9.32
C ARG A 379 22.23 27.52 -8.21
N VAL A 380 21.49 26.97 -7.28
CA VAL A 380 20.88 27.73 -6.19
C VAL A 380 21.96 28.09 -5.17
N HIS A 381 22.01 29.37 -4.79
CA HIS A 381 22.89 29.88 -3.74
C HIS A 381 22.12 30.09 -2.44
N CYS A 382 20.91 30.63 -2.53
CA CYS A 382 20.07 30.96 -1.38
C CYS A 382 18.61 30.69 -1.71
N THR A 383 17.85 30.25 -0.71
CA THR A 383 16.39 30.12 -0.81
C THR A 383 15.73 30.72 0.42
N SER A 384 14.55 31.34 0.27
CA SER A 384 13.88 32.03 1.39
C SER A 384 12.53 31.40 1.74
N LEU A 385 12.31 31.16 3.03
CA LEU A 385 11.10 30.52 3.54
C LEU A 385 9.93 31.51 3.61
N ASN A 386 8.82 31.14 2.99
CA ASN A 386 7.52 31.79 3.11
C ASN A 386 6.62 31.04 4.10
N PHE A 387 5.59 31.72 4.63
CA PHE A 387 4.64 31.09 5.53
C PHE A 387 3.87 29.94 4.86
N ARG A 388 3.60 30.04 3.55
CA ARG A 388 3.00 28.94 2.77
C ARG A 388 3.85 27.67 2.78
N ASP A 389 5.17 27.83 2.79
CA ASP A 389 6.12 26.71 2.71
C ASP A 389 6.04 25.87 4.00
N VAL A 390 5.91 26.54 5.15
CA VAL A 390 5.68 25.89 6.46
C VAL A 390 4.35 25.12 6.48
N LEU A 391 3.29 25.70 5.91
CA LEU A 391 1.99 25.04 5.83
C LEU A 391 2.03 23.83 4.88
N LYS A 392 2.79 23.90 3.77
CA LYS A 392 2.99 22.78 2.83
C LYS A 392 3.70 21.60 3.50
N VAL A 393 4.80 21.84 4.23
CA VAL A 393 5.51 20.78 4.99
C VAL A 393 4.57 20.07 5.95
N ARG A 394 3.71 20.82 6.65
CA ARG A 394 2.78 20.28 7.64
C ARG A 394 1.51 19.67 7.05
N GLY A 395 1.32 19.71 5.73
CA GLY A 395 0.10 19.21 5.07
C GLY A 395 -1.16 20.04 5.37
N LEU A 396 -0.99 21.32 5.69
CA LEU A 396 -2.07 22.24 6.09
C LEU A 396 -2.38 23.30 5.03
N TYR A 397 -1.67 23.28 3.90
CA TYR A 397 -1.89 24.24 2.83
C TYR A 397 -3.09 23.81 1.96
N PRO A 398 -4.07 24.69 1.70
CA PRO A 398 -5.20 24.35 0.84
C PRO A 398 -4.73 24.13 -0.61
N HIS A 399 -5.02 22.95 -1.19
CA HIS A 399 -4.71 22.66 -2.59
C HIS A 399 -5.75 23.31 -3.52
N THR A 400 -5.27 23.95 -4.58
CA THR A 400 -6.09 24.59 -5.62
C THR A 400 -6.88 23.56 -6.41
N ARG A 401 -8.22 23.62 -6.32
CA ARG A 401 -9.09 23.16 -7.41
C ARG A 401 -8.84 24.11 -8.59
N VAL A 402 -8.31 23.61 -9.71
CA VAL A 402 -8.28 24.41 -10.94
C VAL A 402 -9.72 24.58 -11.41
N PHE A 403 -10.21 25.82 -11.48
CA PHE A 403 -11.54 26.12 -12.00
C PHE A 403 -11.64 25.62 -13.45
N GLY A 404 -12.48 24.61 -13.69
CA GLY A 404 -12.68 23.99 -15.00
C GLY A 404 -12.73 22.45 -15.00
N GLN A 405 -12.19 21.79 -13.97
CA GLN A 405 -12.41 20.37 -13.72
C GLN A 405 -13.68 20.17 -12.88
N GLN A 406 -14.75 19.65 -13.48
CA GLN A 406 -15.91 19.16 -12.74
C GLN A 406 -15.56 17.80 -12.09
N ASP A 407 -15.93 17.67 -10.82
CA ASP A 407 -16.08 16.41 -10.07
C ASP A 407 -14.83 15.55 -9.83
N CYS A 408 -13.76 16.16 -9.28
CA CYS A 408 -12.72 15.41 -8.58
C CYS A 408 -12.68 15.83 -7.10
N ASP A 409 -13.21 14.99 -6.21
CA ASP A 409 -13.19 15.16 -4.75
C ASP A 409 -11.90 14.63 -4.09
N VAL A 410 -10.83 14.49 -4.86
CA VAL A 410 -9.50 14.14 -4.32
C VAL A 410 -8.75 15.44 -4.06
N PRO A 411 -8.33 15.78 -2.82
CA PRO A 411 -7.32 16.81 -2.65
C PRO A 411 -6.12 16.37 -3.49
N LEU A 412 -5.68 17.19 -4.45
CA LEU A 412 -4.47 16.95 -5.21
C LEU A 412 -3.34 16.62 -4.22
N LEU A 413 -3.08 15.33 -4.05
CA LEU A 413 -1.87 14.78 -3.48
C LEU A 413 -0.77 15.01 -4.52
N ASP A 414 -0.58 16.28 -4.89
CA ASP A 414 0.49 16.68 -5.76
C ASP A 414 1.76 16.48 -4.96
N ARG A 415 2.54 15.48 -5.40
CA ARG A 415 3.90 15.59 -5.97
C ARG A 415 4.74 16.87 -5.76
N ASP A 416 4.22 17.94 -5.16
CA ASP A 416 4.96 19.07 -4.58
C ASP A 416 5.77 18.57 -3.38
N THR A 417 6.83 17.82 -3.67
CA THR A 417 7.84 17.37 -2.71
C THR A 417 8.68 18.53 -2.17
N SER A 418 8.53 19.74 -2.72
CA SER A 418 9.32 20.90 -2.32
C SER A 418 8.47 22.02 -1.73
N ALA A 419 8.81 22.35 -0.50
CA ALA A 419 8.08 23.30 0.31
C ALA A 419 8.31 24.76 -0.10
N VAL A 420 9.52 25.10 -0.58
CA VAL A 420 9.99 26.49 -0.68
C VAL A 420 10.06 26.95 -2.12
N THR A 421 9.75 28.21 -2.36
CA THR A 421 9.46 28.70 -3.71
C THR A 421 10.41 29.80 -4.19
N ASP A 422 10.98 30.61 -3.29
CA ASP A 422 11.88 31.72 -3.67
C ASP A 422 13.33 31.25 -3.77
N PHE A 423 14.07 31.70 -4.78
CA PHE A 423 15.51 31.42 -4.91
C PHE A 423 16.32 32.61 -5.46
N MET A 424 17.62 32.57 -5.15
CA MET A 424 18.68 33.33 -5.79
C MET A 424 19.79 32.35 -6.21
N GLY A 425 20.31 32.49 -7.43
CA GLY A 425 21.34 31.58 -7.94
C GLY A 425 22.02 32.05 -9.22
N THR A 426 22.78 31.16 -9.82
CA THR A 426 23.55 31.42 -11.05
C THR A 426 23.12 30.46 -12.16
N VAL A 427 22.94 30.97 -13.38
CA VAL A 427 22.63 30.14 -14.54
C VAL A 427 23.83 29.28 -14.92
N ILE A 428 23.61 27.96 -15.02
CA ILE A 428 24.64 26.99 -15.43
C ILE A 428 24.36 26.33 -16.78
N LEU A 429 23.09 26.33 -17.20
CA LEU A 429 22.66 25.84 -18.50
C LEU A 429 21.43 26.65 -18.94
N PHE A 430 21.27 26.91 -20.24
CA PHE A 430 20.13 27.67 -20.77
C PHE A 430 19.69 27.13 -22.13
N ASN A 431 18.39 27.12 -22.36
CA ASN A 431 17.77 26.93 -23.68
C ASN A 431 16.73 28.05 -23.92
N SER A 432 17.20 29.29 -23.86
CA SER A 432 16.37 30.48 -23.99
C SER A 432 17.19 31.64 -24.54
N LYS A 433 16.51 32.65 -25.12
CA LYS A 433 17.15 33.90 -25.53
C LYS A 433 17.21 34.85 -24.33
N GLY A 434 18.33 35.54 -24.13
CA GLY A 434 18.47 36.61 -23.14
C GLY A 434 19.22 36.25 -21.85
N PHE A 435 19.58 34.97 -21.65
CA PHE A 435 20.40 34.50 -20.54
C PHE A 435 21.70 33.89 -21.04
N LYS A 436 22.75 33.93 -20.21
CA LYS A 436 24.04 33.24 -20.43
C LYS A 436 24.49 32.52 -19.16
N ILE A 437 25.38 31.54 -19.32
CA ILE A 437 26.05 30.88 -18.19
C ILE A 437 26.77 31.94 -17.36
N GLY A 438 26.61 31.88 -16.05
CA GLY A 438 27.16 32.85 -15.11
C GLY A 438 26.23 34.00 -14.75
N ASP A 439 25.08 34.16 -15.43
CA ASP A 439 24.11 35.19 -15.04
C ASP A 439 23.55 34.93 -13.65
N ARG A 440 23.58 35.96 -12.80
CA ARG A 440 22.92 35.99 -11.49
C ARG A 440 21.41 36.19 -11.68
N VAL A 441 20.59 35.37 -11.02
CA VAL A 441 19.14 35.36 -11.23
C VAL A 441 18.36 35.18 -9.91
N ILE A 442 17.26 35.92 -9.78
CA ILE A 442 16.24 35.72 -8.74
C ILE A 442 14.94 35.20 -9.37
N GLY A 443 14.18 34.39 -8.64
CA GLY A 443 12.91 33.92 -9.16
C GLY A 443 12.11 33.07 -8.20
N THR A 444 11.04 32.50 -8.75
CA THR A 444 10.22 31.50 -8.06
C THR A 444 10.22 30.17 -8.80
N CYS A 445 10.17 29.07 -8.04
CA CYS A 445 10.18 27.71 -8.57
C CYS A 445 8.95 26.94 -8.06
N SER A 446 8.13 26.41 -8.96
CA SER A 446 6.94 25.62 -8.61
C SER A 446 7.27 24.22 -8.10
N SER A 447 8.31 23.57 -8.66
CA SER A 447 8.88 22.31 -8.15
C SER A 447 9.76 22.49 -6.90
N GLY A 448 9.86 23.74 -6.43
CA GLY A 448 10.52 24.26 -5.24
C GLY A 448 12.05 24.34 -5.23
N ALA A 449 12.54 25.11 -4.26
CA ALA A 449 13.80 25.83 -4.28
C ALA A 449 14.81 25.39 -3.18
N LEU A 450 14.39 24.53 -2.26
CA LEU A 450 15.32 23.85 -1.33
C LEU A 450 16.04 22.69 -2.03
N HIS A 451 16.70 23.01 -3.13
CA HIS A 451 17.54 22.12 -3.92
C HIS A 451 18.85 22.84 -4.21
N SER A 452 19.92 22.08 -4.38
CA SER A 452 21.20 22.61 -4.88
C SER A 452 21.10 23.13 -6.32
N HIS A 453 20.25 22.49 -7.13
CA HIS A 453 20.07 22.76 -8.55
C HIS A 453 18.59 22.68 -8.90
N ILE A 454 18.11 23.62 -9.71
CA ILE A 454 16.73 23.66 -10.18
C ILE A 454 16.66 23.92 -11.68
N ILE A 455 15.60 23.43 -12.33
CA ILE A 455 15.22 23.82 -13.69
C ILE A 455 13.97 24.69 -13.57
N VAL A 456 14.02 25.88 -14.16
CA VAL A 456 12.94 26.88 -14.06
C VAL A 456 12.64 27.49 -15.42
N ASN A 457 11.37 27.87 -15.61
CA ASN A 457 10.95 28.60 -16.81
C ASN A 457 11.44 30.05 -16.71
N THR A 458 11.95 30.61 -17.81
CA THR A 458 12.46 31.98 -17.85
C THR A 458 11.43 33.04 -17.46
N SER A 459 10.14 32.77 -17.62
CA SER A 459 9.07 33.71 -17.23
C SER A 459 8.88 33.85 -15.71
N LEU A 460 9.51 32.98 -14.92
CA LEU A 460 9.47 33.00 -13.45
C LEU A 460 10.78 33.50 -12.84
N VAL A 461 11.65 34.12 -13.65
CA VAL A 461 13.01 34.50 -13.28
C VAL A 461 13.35 35.86 -13.86
N SER A 462 14.07 36.68 -13.10
CA SER A 462 14.70 37.91 -13.60
C SER A 462 16.20 37.89 -13.34
N ARG A 463 16.94 38.50 -14.27
CA ARG A 463 18.40 38.66 -14.17
C ARG A 463 18.72 39.81 -13.22
N VAL A 464 19.59 39.54 -12.26
CA VAL A 464 20.12 40.54 -11.35
C VAL A 464 21.15 41.40 -12.11
N PRO A 465 20.99 42.74 -12.15
CA PRO A 465 21.98 43.63 -12.78
C PRO A 465 23.35 43.55 -12.11
N ASP A 466 24.41 43.68 -12.90
CA ASP A 466 25.80 43.60 -12.40
C ASP A 466 26.11 44.72 -11.38
N GLU A 467 25.43 45.87 -11.46
CA GLU A 467 25.60 46.99 -10.53
C GLU A 467 24.84 46.79 -9.20
N CYS A 468 24.07 45.69 -9.05
CA CYS A 468 23.30 45.42 -7.84
C CYS A 468 24.21 45.03 -6.67
N MET A 469 24.25 45.90 -5.65
CA MET A 469 25.07 45.74 -4.45
C MET A 469 24.43 44.85 -3.37
N LEU A 470 23.26 44.27 -3.61
CA LEU A 470 22.61 43.38 -2.66
C LEU A 470 23.33 42.02 -2.60
N SER A 471 23.49 41.52 -1.38
CA SER A 471 23.97 40.15 -1.14
C SER A 471 22.97 39.10 -1.66
N ASP A 472 23.46 37.89 -1.94
CA ASP A 472 22.61 36.78 -2.40
C ASP A 472 21.50 36.45 -1.39
N ASP A 473 21.79 36.55 -0.08
CA ASP A 473 20.80 36.32 0.98
C ASP A 473 19.68 37.38 0.92
N GLN A 474 20.02 38.65 0.68
CA GLN A 474 19.03 39.73 0.53
C GLN A 474 18.20 39.55 -0.74
N LEU A 475 18.84 39.21 -1.86
CA LEU A 475 18.18 38.97 -3.14
C LEU A 475 17.16 37.83 -3.07
N ALA A 476 17.47 36.76 -2.35
CA ALA A 476 16.55 35.64 -2.15
C ALA A 476 15.24 36.02 -1.44
N THR A 477 15.18 37.16 -0.73
CA THR A 477 13.98 37.60 0.01
C THR A 477 12.96 38.34 -0.87
N LEU A 478 13.40 38.80 -2.04
CA LEU A 478 12.65 39.74 -2.87
C LEU A 478 11.44 39.12 -3.61
N PRO A 479 11.58 37.94 -4.28
CA PRO A 479 10.63 37.50 -5.30
C PRO A 479 9.18 37.50 -4.83
N THR A 480 8.80 36.66 -3.86
CA THR A 480 7.39 36.60 -3.42
C THR A 480 6.95 37.86 -2.66
N ALA A 481 7.78 38.41 -1.77
CA ALA A 481 7.35 39.48 -0.86
C ALA A 481 7.03 40.79 -1.59
N PHE A 482 7.95 41.28 -2.42
CA PHE A 482 7.77 42.55 -3.12
C PHE A 482 6.85 42.41 -4.33
N SER A 483 6.86 41.27 -5.01
CA SER A 483 5.88 41.00 -6.07
C SER A 483 4.46 40.99 -5.53
N THR A 484 4.23 40.42 -4.34
CA THR A 484 2.90 40.48 -3.71
C THR A 484 2.49 41.94 -3.47
N ALA A 485 3.37 42.77 -2.91
CA ALA A 485 3.08 44.19 -2.67
C ALA A 485 2.78 44.95 -3.98
N ILE A 486 3.59 44.78 -5.03
CA ILE A 486 3.42 45.44 -6.32
C ILE A 486 2.12 44.97 -7.01
N LEU A 487 1.86 43.66 -7.06
CA LEU A 487 0.63 43.13 -7.65
C LEU A 487 -0.60 43.72 -6.94
N SER A 488 -0.62 43.65 -5.61
CA SER A 488 -1.74 44.09 -4.80
C SER A 488 -1.96 45.60 -4.87
N LEU A 489 -0.90 46.42 -4.71
CA LEU A 489 -1.04 47.87 -4.53
C LEU A 489 -0.88 48.65 -5.83
N LYS A 490 -0.03 48.21 -6.77
CA LYS A 490 0.17 48.86 -8.09
C LYS A 490 -0.89 48.39 -9.08
N HIS A 491 -0.91 47.10 -9.38
CA HIS A 491 -1.67 46.58 -10.53
C HIS A 491 -3.14 46.35 -10.23
N ARG A 492 -3.50 45.89 -9.03
CA ARG A 492 -4.89 45.57 -8.67
C ARG A 492 -5.66 46.77 -8.16
N ILE A 493 -5.03 47.61 -7.34
CA ILE A 493 -5.68 48.79 -6.74
C ILE A 493 -5.32 50.09 -7.44
N GLY A 494 -4.06 50.27 -7.84
CA GLY A 494 -3.57 51.58 -8.30
C GLY A 494 -3.53 52.59 -7.16
N LEU A 495 -2.85 52.24 -6.06
CA LEU A 495 -2.72 53.06 -4.85
C LEU A 495 -2.24 54.48 -5.17
N LYS A 496 -2.92 55.48 -4.58
CA LYS A 496 -2.64 56.91 -4.78
C LYS A 496 -2.01 57.54 -3.55
N GLN A 497 -1.25 58.61 -3.79
CA GLN A 497 -0.68 59.44 -2.72
C GLN A 497 -1.78 59.93 -1.77
N GLY A 498 -1.50 59.91 -0.46
CA GLY A 498 -2.41 60.39 0.58
C GLY A 498 -3.48 59.39 1.05
N GLN A 499 -3.70 58.28 0.35
CA GLN A 499 -4.63 57.23 0.82
C GLN A 499 -4.10 56.56 2.10
N THR A 500 -5.01 56.18 3.01
CA THR A 500 -4.71 55.50 4.26
C THR A 500 -4.77 53.98 4.07
N VAL A 501 -3.68 53.28 4.41
CA VAL A 501 -3.53 51.83 4.20
C VAL A 501 -3.31 51.11 5.51
N LEU A 502 -4.20 50.19 5.87
CA LEU A 502 -4.05 49.28 7.02
C LEU A 502 -3.36 47.98 6.59
N ILE A 503 -2.22 47.68 7.18
CA ILE A 503 -1.46 46.45 6.90
C ILE A 503 -1.48 45.54 8.13
N HIS A 504 -2.08 44.36 7.99
CA HIS A 504 -2.12 43.36 9.06
C HIS A 504 -0.85 42.51 9.13
N ALA A 505 -0.45 42.15 10.35
CA ALA A 505 0.76 41.37 10.64
C ALA A 505 2.02 41.95 9.95
N ALA A 506 2.17 43.28 10.00
CA ALA A 506 3.04 44.02 9.10
C ALA A 506 4.55 43.79 9.29
N THR A 507 4.95 43.09 10.36
CA THR A 507 6.36 42.74 10.60
C THR A 507 6.90 41.59 9.76
N GLY A 508 6.04 40.83 9.06
CA GLY A 508 6.49 39.81 8.11
C GLY A 508 6.97 40.43 6.79
N ALA A 509 7.70 39.66 5.98
CA ALA A 509 8.28 40.15 4.72
C ALA A 509 7.29 40.82 3.75
N ALA A 510 6.12 40.20 3.51
CA ALA A 510 5.09 40.79 2.66
C ALA A 510 4.52 42.10 3.26
N GLY A 511 4.34 42.15 4.58
CA GLY A 511 3.90 43.35 5.28
C GLY A 511 4.91 44.49 5.15
N GLN A 512 6.20 44.19 5.35
CA GLN A 512 7.28 45.15 5.15
C GLN A 512 7.37 45.65 3.71
N ALA A 513 7.24 44.76 2.72
CA ALA A 513 7.20 45.16 1.32
C ALA A 513 6.01 46.09 1.01
N CYS A 514 4.82 45.80 1.55
CA CYS A 514 3.66 46.68 1.43
C CYS A 514 3.90 48.06 2.10
N ILE A 515 4.52 48.10 3.29
CA ILE A 515 4.88 49.35 3.96
C ILE A 515 5.79 50.19 3.06
N GLN A 516 6.84 49.59 2.52
CA GLN A 516 7.81 50.28 1.68
C GLN A 516 7.19 50.78 0.37
N TYR A 517 6.32 49.98 -0.26
CA TYR A 517 5.56 50.41 -1.43
C TYR A 517 4.66 51.61 -1.11
N CYS A 518 3.89 51.54 -0.02
CA CYS A 518 3.04 52.64 0.43
C CYS A 518 3.84 53.93 0.70
N GLN A 519 5.00 53.81 1.34
CA GLN A 519 5.89 54.94 1.61
C GLN A 519 6.46 55.56 0.34
N ALA A 520 6.86 54.73 -0.64
CA ALA A 520 7.33 55.20 -1.94
C ALA A 520 6.26 55.97 -2.72
N VAL A 521 4.99 55.58 -2.60
CA VAL A 521 3.83 56.28 -3.20
C VAL A 521 3.42 57.53 -2.40
N GLY A 522 3.80 57.62 -1.13
CA GLY A 522 3.34 58.68 -0.22
C GLY A 522 1.94 58.43 0.35
N ALA A 523 1.55 57.17 0.52
CA ALA A 523 0.35 56.77 1.23
C ALA A 523 0.58 56.74 2.76
N ARG A 524 -0.49 56.97 3.54
CA ARG A 524 -0.43 56.97 5.01
C ARG A 524 -0.62 55.56 5.55
N VAL A 525 0.45 54.97 6.08
CA VAL A 525 0.43 53.59 6.59
C VAL A 525 -0.05 53.55 8.04
N ILE A 526 -0.96 52.62 8.33
CA ILE A 526 -1.24 52.13 9.68
C ILE A 526 -1.03 50.62 9.70
N ALA A 527 -0.63 50.05 10.84
CA ALA A 527 -0.22 48.66 10.90
C ALA A 527 -0.74 47.94 12.15
N THR A 528 -0.82 46.60 12.09
CA THR A 528 -1.01 45.78 13.28
C THR A 528 0.11 44.76 13.45
N ALA A 529 0.47 44.47 14.71
CA ALA A 529 1.39 43.40 15.06
C ALA A 529 1.13 42.82 16.46
N GLY A 530 1.42 41.54 16.66
CA GLY A 530 0.99 40.79 17.84
C GLY A 530 1.73 41.10 19.15
N SER A 531 3.06 41.28 19.12
CA SER A 531 3.88 41.53 20.32
C SER A 531 4.36 42.97 20.42
N ASP A 532 4.65 43.47 21.61
CA ASP A 532 5.21 44.82 21.81
C ASP A 532 6.52 45.05 21.08
N ALA A 533 7.43 44.07 21.04
CA ALA A 533 8.68 44.16 20.30
C ALA A 533 8.43 44.41 18.79
N LYS A 534 7.50 43.65 18.19
CA LYS A 534 7.05 43.83 16.80
C LYS A 534 6.43 45.21 16.56
N ARG A 535 5.60 45.71 17.49
CA ARG A 535 5.01 47.05 17.38
C ARG A 535 6.06 48.15 17.51
N TYR A 536 7.00 48.01 18.45
CA TYR A 536 8.13 48.91 18.61
C TYR A 536 8.99 48.96 17.35
N PHE A 537 9.27 47.81 16.73
CA PHE A 537 9.99 47.75 15.46
C PHE A 537 9.30 48.56 14.36
N LEU A 538 7.99 48.40 14.16
CA LEU A 538 7.23 49.15 13.14
C LEU A 538 7.26 50.66 13.36
N ARG A 539 7.19 51.12 14.62
CA ARG A 539 7.25 52.56 14.95
C ARG A 539 8.62 53.15 14.68
N ASN A 540 9.69 52.49 15.13
CA ASN A 540 11.02 53.08 15.09
C ASN A 540 11.75 52.85 13.76
N HIS A 541 11.58 51.67 13.16
CA HIS A 541 12.26 51.33 11.91
C HIS A 541 11.56 51.93 10.69
N TYR A 542 10.22 51.86 10.64
CA TYR A 542 9.44 52.38 9.52
C TYR A 542 8.78 53.74 9.79
N GLY A 543 8.87 54.29 10.99
CA GLY A 543 8.27 55.59 11.31
C GLY A 543 6.73 55.57 11.31
N ILE A 544 6.10 54.40 11.53
CA ILE A 544 4.65 54.28 11.50
C ILE A 544 4.08 54.78 12.84
N GLU A 545 3.32 55.87 12.80
CA GLU A 545 2.73 56.48 14.01
C GLU A 545 1.69 55.55 14.67
N HIS A 546 0.76 55.03 13.87
CA HIS A 546 -0.37 54.23 14.35
C HIS A 546 -0.13 52.72 14.15
N VAL A 547 0.26 52.05 15.25
CA VAL A 547 0.51 50.60 15.29
C VAL A 547 -0.32 49.95 16.39
N PHE A 548 -1.17 48.97 16.03
CA PHE A 548 -2.15 48.34 16.91
C PHE A 548 -1.87 46.84 17.14
N ASN A 549 -2.61 46.21 18.07
CA ASN A 549 -2.51 44.77 18.33
C ASN A 549 -3.20 43.95 17.22
N SER A 550 -2.59 42.84 16.78
CA SER A 550 -3.14 41.98 15.72
C SER A 550 -3.79 40.67 16.24
N ARG A 551 -3.81 40.42 17.56
CA ARG A 551 -4.24 39.14 18.15
C ARG A 551 -5.64 39.18 18.77
N ASP A 552 -6.21 40.35 18.94
CA ASP A 552 -7.53 40.55 19.53
C ASP A 552 -8.25 41.71 18.81
N LEU A 553 -9.50 41.96 19.19
CA LEU A 553 -10.37 42.96 18.54
C LEU A 553 -10.12 44.41 19.00
N SER A 554 -9.14 44.67 19.86
CA SER A 554 -8.84 46.03 20.35
C SER A 554 -8.52 47.01 19.22
N PHE A 555 -7.83 46.55 18.17
CA PHE A 555 -7.47 47.39 17.03
C PHE A 555 -8.69 47.99 16.33
N VAL A 556 -9.86 47.35 16.37
CA VAL A 556 -11.06 47.84 15.70
C VAL A 556 -11.53 49.13 16.35
N THR A 557 -11.61 49.14 17.68
CA THR A 557 -12.00 50.32 18.46
C THR A 557 -10.95 51.42 18.39
N GLU A 558 -9.67 51.04 18.51
CA GLU A 558 -8.56 52.00 18.46
C GLU A 558 -8.38 52.64 17.08
N ILE A 559 -8.57 51.89 15.98
CA ILE A 559 -8.53 52.46 14.63
C ILE A 559 -9.71 53.40 14.44
N ARG A 560 -10.93 53.04 14.87
CA ARG A 560 -12.10 53.93 14.72
C ARG A 560 -11.98 55.22 15.50
N SER A 561 -11.29 55.24 16.64
CA SER A 561 -11.09 56.48 17.41
C SER A 561 -10.16 57.47 16.70
N HIS A 562 -9.15 56.97 15.98
CA HIS A 562 -8.20 57.80 15.21
C HIS A 562 -8.67 58.06 13.77
N PHE A 563 -9.45 57.13 13.20
CA PHE A 563 -9.92 57.12 11.82
C PHE A 563 -11.43 56.86 11.79
N PRO A 564 -12.26 57.84 12.16
CA PRO A 564 -13.72 57.66 12.28
C PRO A 564 -14.41 57.33 10.96
N ASN A 565 -13.79 57.70 9.82
CA ASN A 565 -14.30 57.41 8.47
C ASN A 565 -13.79 56.07 7.91
N GLY A 566 -13.01 55.30 8.67
CA GLY A 566 -12.37 54.07 8.20
C GLY A 566 -11.05 54.32 7.45
N VAL A 567 -10.59 53.31 6.71
CA VAL A 567 -9.35 53.32 5.93
C VAL A 567 -9.61 52.99 4.46
N ASP A 568 -8.84 53.59 3.56
CA ASP A 568 -9.05 53.47 2.11
C ASP A 568 -8.64 52.08 1.58
N VAL A 569 -7.58 51.49 2.12
CA VAL A 569 -7.08 50.18 1.69
C VAL A 569 -6.76 49.31 2.90
N ILE A 570 -7.16 48.04 2.88
CA ILE A 570 -6.78 47.05 3.90
C ILE A 570 -6.02 45.91 3.23
N VAL A 571 -4.80 45.64 3.69
CA VAL A 571 -4.02 44.44 3.33
C VAL A 571 -4.16 43.44 4.47
N ASN A 572 -5.07 42.49 4.30
CA ASN A 572 -5.41 41.48 5.29
C ASN A 572 -4.59 40.20 5.16
N SER A 573 -4.20 39.67 6.31
CA SER A 573 -3.63 38.34 6.51
C SER A 573 -4.19 37.64 7.76
N LEU A 574 -5.14 38.28 8.45
CA LEU A 574 -5.86 37.72 9.59
C LEU A 574 -7.00 36.85 9.10
N SER A 575 -7.57 36.06 10.01
CA SER A 575 -8.53 35.01 9.66
C SER A 575 -9.66 34.92 10.68
N GLY A 576 -10.79 34.30 10.28
CA GLY A 576 -11.97 34.16 11.11
C GLY A 576 -12.59 35.50 11.55
N PRO A 577 -12.99 35.67 12.82
CA PRO A 577 -13.64 36.90 13.30
C PRO A 577 -12.81 38.17 13.08
N LEU A 578 -11.47 38.07 13.15
CA LEU A 578 -10.59 39.23 12.94
C LEU A 578 -10.67 39.75 11.50
N LEU A 579 -10.81 38.87 10.51
CA LEU A 579 -11.02 39.25 9.11
C LEU A 579 -12.35 40.00 8.96
N GLN A 580 -13.43 39.44 9.51
CA GLN A 580 -14.77 40.04 9.42
C GLN A 580 -14.83 41.43 10.06
N GLU A 581 -14.18 41.63 11.21
CA GLU A 581 -14.14 42.94 11.86
C GLU A 581 -13.19 43.91 11.15
N SER A 582 -12.10 43.42 10.55
CA SER A 582 -11.24 44.25 9.70
C SER A 582 -12.00 44.80 8.50
N PHE A 583 -12.88 43.99 7.89
CA PHE A 583 -13.71 44.42 6.77
C PHE A 583 -14.59 45.64 7.10
N LYS A 584 -15.06 45.75 8.34
CA LYS A 584 -15.89 46.87 8.84
C LYS A 584 -15.11 48.16 9.10
N LEU A 585 -13.80 48.16 8.90
CA LEU A 585 -12.95 49.36 9.00
C LEU A 585 -12.76 50.03 7.64
N LEU A 586 -13.25 49.44 6.56
CA LEU A 586 -13.10 49.97 5.21
C LEU A 586 -13.93 51.25 5.04
N ALA A 587 -13.31 52.30 4.51
CA ALA A 587 -13.97 53.55 4.14
C ALA A 587 -14.80 53.37 2.85
N SER A 588 -15.68 54.33 2.56
CA SER A 588 -16.38 54.39 1.27
C SER A 588 -15.39 54.39 0.10
N HIS A 589 -15.71 53.64 -0.95
CA HIS A 589 -14.85 53.39 -2.12
C HIS A 589 -13.54 52.65 -1.79
N GLY A 590 -13.44 52.05 -0.60
CA GLY A 590 -12.24 51.38 -0.16
C GLY A 590 -12.00 50.02 -0.81
N HIS A 591 -10.76 49.56 -0.74
CA HIS A 591 -10.33 48.27 -1.29
C HIS A 591 -9.81 47.33 -0.19
N PHE A 592 -10.38 46.14 -0.10
CA PHE A 592 -9.93 45.09 0.78
C PHE A 592 -9.12 44.06 0.01
N ILE A 593 -7.87 43.82 0.40
CA ILE A 593 -6.97 42.82 -0.16
C ILE A 593 -6.87 41.66 0.81
N GLU A 594 -7.30 40.47 0.38
CA GLU A 594 -7.15 39.23 1.11
C GLU A 594 -5.93 38.45 0.60
N LEU A 595 -4.90 38.35 1.44
CA LEU A 595 -3.73 37.49 1.18
C LEU A 595 -3.89 36.09 1.80
N GLY A 596 -4.79 35.93 2.78
CA GLY A 596 -5.03 34.69 3.49
C GLY A 596 -5.91 33.73 2.68
N LYS A 597 -5.50 32.47 2.59
CA LYS A 597 -6.27 31.43 1.89
C LYS A 597 -7.26 30.70 2.79
N ARG A 598 -7.05 30.69 4.10
CA ARG A 598 -7.79 29.80 5.03
C ARG A 598 -9.31 29.99 4.94
N ASP A 599 -9.78 31.22 5.10
CA ASP A 599 -11.22 31.54 5.11
C ASP A 599 -11.86 31.39 3.72
N VAL A 600 -11.10 31.68 2.65
CA VAL A 600 -11.53 31.47 1.25
C VAL A 600 -11.84 29.99 1.01
N TYR A 601 -10.92 29.09 1.38
CA TYR A 601 -11.11 27.65 1.19
C TYR A 601 -12.07 27.04 2.22
N ALA A 602 -12.21 27.63 3.40
CA ALA A 602 -13.22 27.27 4.39
C ALA A 602 -14.65 27.74 4.01
N ARG A 603 -14.82 28.41 2.86
CA ARG A 603 -16.09 28.98 2.39
C ARG A 603 -16.75 29.88 3.44
N THR A 604 -15.95 30.64 4.17
CA THR A 604 -16.45 31.55 5.19
C THR A 604 -17.33 32.63 4.56
N SER A 605 -18.50 32.87 5.15
CA SER A 605 -19.43 33.88 4.66
C SER A 605 -18.86 35.29 4.81
N LEU A 606 -18.87 36.06 3.72
CA LEU A 606 -18.60 37.50 3.72
C LEU A 606 -19.92 38.28 3.65
N PRO A 607 -20.19 39.22 4.57
CA PRO A 607 -21.41 40.03 4.54
C PRO A 607 -21.37 41.02 3.38
N ILE A 608 -22.04 40.68 2.27
CA ILE A 608 -22.13 41.52 1.05
C ILE A 608 -22.67 42.92 1.36
N PHE A 609 -23.50 43.09 2.41
CA PHE A 609 -24.02 44.38 2.83
C PHE A 609 -22.91 45.40 3.15
N ASP A 610 -21.74 44.96 3.59
CA ASP A 610 -20.62 45.86 3.90
C ASP A 610 -19.89 46.35 2.62
N LEU A 611 -20.18 45.79 1.44
CA LEU A 611 -19.74 46.32 0.14
C LEU A 611 -20.60 47.50 -0.37
N ARG A 612 -21.70 47.85 0.31
CA ARG A 612 -22.70 48.85 -0.14
C ARG A 612 -22.15 50.26 -0.39
N GLN A 613 -20.96 50.57 0.13
CA GLN A 613 -20.31 51.88 -0.03
C GLN A 613 -19.33 51.90 -1.21
N ASP A 614 -19.66 51.17 -2.29
CA ASP A 614 -18.83 51.05 -3.50
C ASP A 614 -17.43 50.48 -3.19
N CYS A 615 -17.36 49.60 -2.19
CA CYS A 615 -16.12 48.95 -1.79
C CYS A 615 -15.80 47.75 -2.68
N SER A 616 -14.52 47.39 -2.79
CA SER A 616 -14.08 46.19 -3.52
C SER A 616 -13.37 45.19 -2.61
N PHE A 617 -13.52 43.89 -2.90
CA PHE A 617 -12.82 42.80 -2.22
C PHE A 617 -11.98 42.01 -3.23
N HIS A 618 -10.67 41.94 -3.00
CA HIS A 618 -9.69 41.34 -3.90
C HIS A 618 -8.98 40.19 -3.21
N VAL A 619 -9.11 38.96 -3.72
CA VAL A 619 -8.29 37.82 -3.28
C VAL A 619 -7.05 37.77 -4.15
N ILE A 620 -5.87 37.79 -3.53
CA ILE A 620 -4.60 37.77 -4.26
C ILE A 620 -3.92 36.43 -4.05
N ASP A 621 -3.79 35.67 -5.14
CA ASP A 621 -3.08 34.41 -5.15
C ASP A 621 -2.07 34.36 -6.29
N TYR A 622 -0.80 34.51 -5.93
CA TYR A 622 0.30 34.43 -6.87
C TYR A 622 0.37 33.08 -7.62
N SER A 623 -0.13 31.99 -7.02
CA SER A 623 -0.08 30.64 -7.61
C SER A 623 -1.15 30.34 -8.67
N LEU A 624 -2.11 31.24 -8.91
CA LEU A 624 -3.21 31.04 -9.85
C LEU A 624 -3.00 31.64 -11.25
N HIS A 625 -1.86 32.30 -11.50
CA HIS A 625 -1.61 32.97 -12.78
C HIS A 625 -1.46 31.95 -13.91
N THR A 626 -2.17 32.19 -15.01
CA THR A 626 -2.14 31.32 -16.20
C THR A 626 -0.87 31.58 -17.03
N ALA A 627 -0.59 30.71 -18.01
CA ALA A 627 0.53 30.89 -18.94
C ALA A 627 0.52 32.26 -19.67
N GLU A 628 -0.66 32.87 -19.84
CA GLU A 628 -0.85 34.18 -20.48
C GLU A 628 -0.48 35.36 -19.55
N GLU A 629 -0.54 35.18 -18.23
CA GLU A 629 -0.23 36.20 -17.23
C GLU A 629 1.23 36.13 -16.73
N LEU A 630 1.98 35.10 -17.12
CA LEU A 630 3.40 34.92 -16.76
C LEU A 630 4.32 36.10 -17.14
N PRO A 631 4.14 36.82 -18.27
CA PRO A 631 4.96 38.00 -18.57
C PRO A 631 4.87 39.11 -17.53
N ILE A 632 3.71 39.27 -16.87
CA ILE A 632 3.50 40.26 -15.80
C ILE A 632 4.40 39.95 -14.60
N ILE A 633 4.60 38.67 -14.29
CA ILE A 633 5.48 38.24 -13.20
C ILE A 633 6.93 38.65 -13.45
N THR A 634 7.43 38.46 -14.67
CA THR A 634 8.80 38.88 -15.03
C THR A 634 8.95 40.40 -14.94
N GLU A 635 7.99 41.15 -15.50
CA GLU A 635 7.95 42.62 -15.40
C GLU A 635 7.96 43.08 -13.94
N MET A 636 7.21 42.40 -13.06
CA MET A 636 7.20 42.72 -11.65
C MET A 636 8.56 42.50 -10.97
N PHE A 637 9.30 41.43 -11.30
CA PHE A 637 10.64 41.25 -10.74
C PHE A 637 11.61 42.34 -11.20
N ASP A 638 11.52 42.74 -12.47
CA ASP A 638 12.32 43.84 -13.02
C ASP A 638 11.99 45.16 -12.33
N ASP A 639 10.69 45.43 -12.12
CA ASP A 639 10.20 46.58 -11.35
C ASP A 639 10.74 46.57 -9.91
N VAL A 640 10.72 45.42 -9.22
CA VAL A 640 11.29 45.30 -7.87
C VAL A 640 12.76 45.73 -7.90
N LEU A 641 13.56 45.15 -8.81
CA LEU A 641 14.97 45.45 -8.92
C LEU A 641 15.23 46.94 -9.25
N ASP A 642 14.38 47.58 -10.07
CA ASP A 642 14.47 49.03 -10.33
C ASP A 642 14.21 49.88 -9.09
N HIS A 643 13.22 49.53 -8.26
CA HIS A 643 12.95 50.27 -7.02
C HIS A 643 14.11 50.17 -6.02
N PHE A 644 14.78 49.03 -5.95
CA PHE A 644 16.02 48.87 -5.18
C PHE A 644 17.17 49.70 -5.76
N ARG A 645 17.33 49.70 -7.08
CA ARG A 645 18.33 50.52 -7.78
C ARG A 645 18.14 52.01 -7.51
N ARG A 646 16.89 52.48 -7.44
CA ARG A 646 16.53 53.88 -7.17
C ARG A 646 16.57 54.24 -5.67
N GLY A 647 16.87 53.27 -4.80
CA GLY A 647 16.91 53.46 -3.35
C GLY A 647 15.54 53.68 -2.71
N LEU A 648 14.45 53.36 -3.42
CA LEU A 648 13.08 53.44 -2.91
C LEU A 648 12.75 52.26 -1.99
N PHE A 649 13.31 51.08 -2.28
CA PHE A 649 13.20 49.90 -1.43
C PHE A 649 14.51 49.56 -0.75
N LYS A 650 14.37 48.95 0.43
CA LYS A 650 15.42 48.40 1.27
C LYS A 650 15.11 46.93 1.56
N PRO A 651 16.13 46.10 1.81
CA PRO A 651 15.93 44.70 2.15
C PRO A 651 15.03 44.56 3.39
N VAL A 652 14.29 43.45 3.45
CA VAL A 652 13.44 43.11 4.60
C VAL A 652 14.33 42.82 5.81
N GLU A 653 13.97 43.34 6.99
CA GLU A 653 14.73 43.16 8.23
C GLU A 653 13.84 42.71 9.41
N PRO A 654 14.33 41.87 10.34
CA PRO A 654 15.62 41.18 10.30
C PRO A 654 15.64 40.03 9.29
N LEU A 655 16.82 39.76 8.74
CA LEU A 655 17.09 38.56 7.96
C LEU A 655 17.67 37.49 8.88
N THR A 656 16.99 36.35 9.01
CA THR A 656 17.51 35.20 9.76
C THR A 656 18.09 34.19 8.78
N ILE A 657 19.39 33.95 8.84
CA ILE A 657 20.09 33.05 7.92
C ILE A 657 20.32 31.72 8.62
N PHE A 658 20.04 30.63 7.92
CA PHE A 658 20.26 29.26 8.34
C PHE A 658 21.17 28.56 7.33
N GLU A 659 22.04 27.70 7.81
CA GLU A 659 22.74 26.75 6.93
C GLU A 659 21.83 25.52 6.67
N PRO A 660 22.13 24.69 5.65
CA PRO A 660 21.27 23.55 5.29
C PRO A 660 21.10 22.55 6.45
N SER A 661 22.11 22.39 7.30
CA SER A 661 22.07 21.58 8.52
C SER A 661 21.04 22.08 9.54
N GLU A 662 20.63 23.34 9.47
CA GLU A 662 19.71 23.99 10.41
C GLU A 662 18.30 24.13 9.82
N VAL A 663 18.01 23.48 8.69
CA VAL A 663 16.71 23.61 8.01
C VAL A 663 15.52 23.25 8.92
N ILE A 664 15.68 22.29 9.83
CA ILE A 664 14.67 21.92 10.83
C ILE A 664 14.38 23.10 11.76
N ASN A 665 15.42 23.83 12.20
CA ASN A 665 15.28 25.01 13.05
C ASN A 665 14.55 26.13 12.28
N ALA A 666 14.87 26.29 11.00
CA ALA A 666 14.23 27.28 10.13
C ALA A 666 12.71 27.05 10.01
N PHE A 667 12.28 25.81 9.73
CA PHE A 667 10.85 25.45 9.68
C PHE A 667 10.17 25.46 11.06
N THR A 668 10.88 25.09 12.12
CA THR A 668 10.37 25.14 13.50
C THR A 668 10.09 26.57 13.91
N GLN A 669 11.03 27.48 13.69
CA GLN A 669 10.86 28.91 13.98
C GLN A 669 9.74 29.53 13.13
N GLY A 670 9.64 29.16 11.85
CA GLY A 670 8.54 29.60 10.98
C GLY A 670 7.16 29.18 11.46
N SER A 671 7.07 28.02 12.10
CA SER A 671 5.82 27.46 12.62
C SER A 671 5.26 28.21 13.83
N LEU A 672 6.14 28.80 14.66
CA LEU A 672 5.73 29.50 15.88
C LEU A 672 5.12 30.89 15.63
N GLY A 673 5.21 31.42 14.40
CA GLY A 673 4.69 32.76 14.05
C GLY A 673 5.32 33.92 14.83
N THR A 674 6.43 33.68 15.52
CA THR A 674 7.14 34.65 16.35
C THR A 674 8.18 35.45 15.57
N SER A 675 8.61 34.98 14.40
CA SER A 675 9.62 35.64 13.58
C SER A 675 9.17 37.01 13.04
N MET A 676 10.15 37.87 12.79
CA MET A 676 10.03 39.13 12.03
C MET A 676 10.88 39.01 10.77
N GLY A 677 10.52 39.75 9.73
CA GLY A 677 11.27 39.78 8.47
C GLY A 677 11.14 38.47 7.67
N LYS A 678 12.28 37.92 7.22
CA LYS A 678 12.35 36.72 6.37
C LYS A 678 13.45 35.77 6.86
N MET A 679 13.27 34.48 6.62
CA MET A 679 14.27 33.45 6.88
C MET A 679 14.86 32.97 5.55
N VAL A 680 16.17 32.79 5.50
CA VAL A 680 16.91 32.34 4.32
C VAL A 680 17.74 31.13 4.68
N VAL A 681 17.71 30.12 3.83
CA VAL A 681 18.60 28.95 3.89
C VAL A 681 19.66 29.14 2.81
N ARG A 682 20.93 29.21 3.22
CA ARG A 682 22.07 29.39 2.31
C ARG A 682 22.58 28.02 1.86
N ILE A 683 22.70 27.80 0.57
CA ILE A 683 23.18 26.55 -0.02
C ILE A 683 24.67 26.72 -0.38
N THR A 684 25.54 26.63 0.64
CA THR A 684 27.00 26.79 0.48
C THR A 684 27.77 25.48 0.28
N ASN A 685 28.99 25.59 -0.22
CA ASN A 685 29.95 24.46 -0.26
C ASN A 685 30.70 24.27 1.08
N SER A 686 30.63 25.21 2.03
CA SER A 686 31.38 25.20 3.29
C SER A 686 30.78 24.30 4.37
N GLU A 687 29.45 24.28 4.48
CA GLU A 687 28.69 23.45 5.41
C GLU A 687 27.54 22.76 4.65
N GLN A 688 27.79 21.51 4.25
CA GLN A 688 26.80 20.73 3.53
C GLN A 688 25.86 20.00 4.49
N PRO A 689 24.58 19.82 4.10
CA PRO A 689 23.65 19.08 4.93
C PRO A 689 24.10 17.63 5.09
N LEU A 690 23.69 17.02 6.20
CA LEU A 690 23.77 15.57 6.35
C LEU A 690 22.83 14.94 5.31
N LEU A 691 23.40 14.50 4.19
CA LEU A 691 22.66 13.79 3.16
C LEU A 691 22.33 12.40 3.67
N VAL A 692 21.04 12.10 3.70
CA VAL A 692 20.58 10.72 3.86
C VAL A 692 20.71 10.10 2.47
N LYS A 693 21.52 9.04 2.37
CA LYS A 693 21.48 8.18 1.19
C LYS A 693 20.05 7.64 1.16
N GLU A 694 19.35 7.79 0.04
CA GLU A 694 18.09 7.11 -0.13
C GLU A 694 18.31 5.66 0.27
N ASN A 695 17.58 5.19 1.28
CA ASN A 695 17.27 3.77 1.38
C ASN A 695 16.34 3.44 0.20
N ASN A 696 16.81 3.70 -1.03
CA ASN A 696 16.71 2.70 -2.06
C ASN A 696 17.08 1.42 -1.34
N ILE A 697 16.26 0.40 -1.55
CA ILE A 697 16.52 -0.96 -1.12
C ILE A 697 17.84 -1.38 -1.79
N ASN A 698 18.94 -0.85 -1.29
CA ASN A 698 20.29 -1.03 -1.74
C ASN A 698 20.74 -2.23 -0.96
N MET A 699 20.21 -3.39 -1.36
CA MET A 699 21.07 -4.57 -1.30
C MET A 699 22.36 -4.16 -1.99
N LYS A 700 23.46 -4.07 -1.22
CA LYS A 700 24.79 -3.67 -1.72
C LYS A 700 25.07 -4.44 -3.02
N ILE A 701 24.86 -3.76 -4.15
CA ILE A 701 25.53 -4.13 -5.40
C ILE A 701 26.99 -3.82 -5.11
N ASN A 702 27.86 -4.82 -5.25
CA ASN A 702 29.31 -4.61 -5.14
C ASN A 702 29.69 -3.36 -5.92
N GLU A 703 30.24 -2.34 -5.23
CA GLU A 703 30.61 -1.03 -5.79
C GLU A 703 31.74 -1.08 -6.85
N ASN A 704 32.03 -2.27 -7.40
CA ASN A 704 33.00 -2.49 -8.47
C ASN A 704 32.38 -2.59 -9.87
N SER A 705 31.05 -2.58 -10.04
CA SER A 705 30.42 -2.49 -11.37
C SER A 705 30.00 -1.06 -11.67
N SER A 706 30.89 -0.32 -12.33
CA SER A 706 30.64 1.00 -12.92
C SER A 706 29.84 0.93 -14.23
N GLU A 707 28.91 -0.02 -14.33
CA GLU A 707 27.99 -0.17 -15.46
C GLU A 707 26.59 0.27 -15.01
N GLY A 708 26.00 1.23 -15.73
CA GLY A 708 24.70 1.81 -15.40
C GLY A 708 23.55 0.80 -15.44
N SER A 709 22.37 1.20 -14.93
CA SER A 709 21.13 0.40 -15.00
C SER A 709 20.95 -0.17 -16.41
N MET A 710 20.81 -1.50 -16.55
CA MET A 710 20.57 -2.18 -17.84
C MET A 710 19.12 -2.03 -18.30
N PHE A 711 18.20 -1.79 -17.37
CA PHE A 711 16.82 -1.47 -17.65
C PHE A 711 16.71 -0.04 -18.20
N PRO A 712 15.70 0.25 -19.03
CA PRO A 712 15.72 0.39 -20.49
C PRO A 712 16.96 0.95 -21.22
N SER A 713 18.11 1.21 -20.59
CA SER A 713 19.28 1.79 -21.27
C SER A 713 19.77 0.98 -22.49
N LEU A 714 19.58 -0.34 -22.50
CA LEU A 714 19.84 -1.24 -23.64
C LEU A 714 18.80 -1.16 -24.78
N VAL A 715 17.63 -0.55 -24.54
CA VAL A 715 16.52 -0.45 -25.49
C VAL A 715 16.57 0.87 -26.28
N CYS A 716 17.29 1.87 -25.76
CA CYS A 716 17.06 3.30 -25.99
C CYS A 716 17.44 3.90 -27.35
N GLU A 717 17.82 3.12 -28.37
CA GLU A 717 17.95 3.70 -29.72
C GLU A 717 17.08 3.05 -30.80
N ASN A 718 16.77 1.74 -30.74
CA ASN A 718 16.05 1.08 -31.85
C ASN A 718 15.09 -0.06 -31.42
N GLY A 719 14.76 -0.23 -30.14
CA GLY A 719 13.91 -1.35 -29.67
C GLY A 719 12.48 -0.94 -29.31
N THR A 720 11.49 -1.76 -29.65
CA THR A 720 10.10 -1.61 -29.19
C THR A 720 9.85 -2.41 -27.91
N ILE A 721 9.19 -1.80 -26.92
CA ILE A 721 8.65 -2.47 -25.74
C ILE A 721 7.17 -2.78 -25.97
N LEU A 722 6.83 -4.06 -25.95
CA LEU A 722 5.45 -4.53 -26.09
C LEU A 722 4.81 -4.71 -24.71
N VAL A 723 3.69 -4.01 -24.46
CA VAL A 723 2.99 -4.03 -23.16
C VAL A 723 1.59 -4.61 -23.34
N SER A 724 1.36 -5.83 -22.85
CA SER A 724 0.02 -6.42 -22.80
C SER A 724 -0.81 -5.80 -21.68
N GLY A 725 -2.11 -5.59 -21.92
CA GLY A 725 -2.93 -4.83 -20.98
C GLY A 725 -2.48 -3.36 -20.89
N GLY A 726 -1.90 -2.84 -21.97
CA GLY A 726 -1.22 -1.54 -21.99
C GLY A 726 -2.13 -0.34 -21.75
N LEU A 727 -3.45 -0.49 -21.91
CA LEU A 727 -4.47 0.50 -21.53
C LEU A 727 -5.04 0.29 -20.10
N GLY A 728 -4.53 -0.69 -19.36
CA GLY A 728 -4.86 -0.92 -17.95
C GLY A 728 -4.02 -0.04 -17.02
N GLY A 729 -4.47 0.13 -15.77
CA GLY A 729 -3.82 1.07 -14.83
C GLY A 729 -2.31 0.85 -14.65
N LEU A 730 -1.85 -0.38 -14.39
CA LEU A 730 -0.42 -0.66 -14.26
C LEU A 730 0.34 -0.51 -15.58
N GLY A 731 -0.22 -1.01 -16.70
CA GLY A 731 0.40 -0.95 -18.02
C GLY A 731 0.61 0.49 -18.52
N LEU A 732 -0.41 1.34 -18.40
CA LEU A 732 -0.33 2.77 -18.74
C LEU A 732 0.70 3.48 -17.87
N THR A 733 0.63 3.27 -16.55
CA THR A 733 1.49 4.00 -15.63
C THR A 733 2.96 3.59 -15.77
N MET A 734 3.22 2.30 -16.03
CA MET A 734 4.55 1.80 -16.33
C MET A 734 5.07 2.37 -17.65
N SER A 735 4.23 2.44 -18.69
CA SER A 735 4.60 3.03 -19.98
C SER A 735 4.95 4.52 -19.84
N ARG A 736 4.18 5.24 -19.02
CA ARG A 736 4.45 6.65 -18.66
C ARG A 736 5.79 6.79 -17.95
N TRP A 737 6.04 5.97 -16.92
CA TRP A 737 7.30 5.98 -16.19
C TRP A 737 8.48 5.64 -17.11
N MET A 738 8.35 4.66 -18.00
CA MET A 738 9.41 4.28 -18.96
C MET A 738 9.71 5.41 -19.96
N ALA A 739 8.69 6.07 -20.50
CA ALA A 739 8.87 7.21 -21.41
C ALA A 739 9.50 8.41 -20.69
N GLU A 740 8.99 8.77 -19.51
CA GLU A 740 9.41 9.95 -18.74
C GLU A 740 10.80 9.79 -18.09
N LYS A 741 11.02 8.69 -17.37
CA LYS A 741 12.18 8.50 -16.49
C LYS A 741 13.33 7.76 -17.15
N ARG A 742 13.06 6.95 -18.17
CA ARG A 742 14.06 6.12 -18.84
C ARG A 742 14.20 6.45 -20.33
N GLY A 743 13.39 7.37 -20.85
CA GLY A 743 13.52 7.88 -22.22
C GLY A 743 13.19 6.86 -23.31
N VAL A 744 12.36 5.84 -23.01
CA VAL A 744 11.99 4.82 -23.99
C VAL A 744 11.27 5.46 -25.17
N LYS A 745 11.73 5.13 -26.39
CA LYS A 745 11.28 5.75 -27.63
C LYS A 745 10.14 5.05 -28.34
N HIS A 746 10.01 3.73 -28.22
CA HIS A 746 8.97 2.98 -28.92
C HIS A 746 8.25 2.03 -27.95
N ILE A 747 6.96 2.28 -27.72
CA ILE A 747 6.12 1.46 -26.84
C ILE A 747 4.86 1.08 -27.60
N THR A 748 4.57 -0.22 -27.70
CA THR A 748 3.32 -0.74 -28.27
C THR A 748 2.43 -1.28 -27.15
N LEU A 749 1.27 -0.65 -26.95
CA LEU A 749 0.26 -1.03 -25.98
C LEU A 749 -0.77 -1.98 -26.61
N MET A 750 -0.81 -3.23 -26.17
CA MET A 750 -1.83 -4.19 -26.60
C MET A 750 -3.07 -4.09 -25.70
N SER A 751 -4.24 -4.01 -26.32
CA SER A 751 -5.53 -3.96 -25.64
C SER A 751 -6.62 -4.66 -26.45
N ARG A 752 -7.65 -5.18 -25.79
CA ARG A 752 -8.85 -5.72 -26.46
C ARG A 752 -9.75 -4.61 -27.04
N ARG A 753 -9.69 -3.41 -26.46
CA ARG A 753 -10.41 -2.22 -26.94
C ARG A 753 -9.53 -1.48 -27.93
N THR A 754 -10.13 -1.00 -29.00
CA THR A 754 -9.48 0.03 -29.84
C THR A 754 -9.29 1.31 -29.03
N ILE A 755 -8.43 2.20 -29.51
CA ILE A 755 -8.21 3.47 -28.84
C ILE A 755 -9.48 4.34 -28.83
N GLU A 756 -10.26 4.31 -29.91
CA GLU A 756 -11.52 5.05 -30.00
C GLU A 756 -12.56 4.51 -29.02
N GLN A 757 -12.63 3.19 -28.85
CA GLN A 757 -13.51 2.57 -27.84
C GLN A 757 -13.06 2.89 -26.42
N PHE A 758 -11.75 2.97 -26.19
CA PHE A 758 -11.20 3.33 -24.89
C PHE A 758 -11.49 4.80 -24.54
N GLU A 759 -11.28 5.73 -25.47
CA GLU A 759 -11.52 7.16 -25.24
C GLU A 759 -13.02 7.51 -25.13
N LYS A 760 -13.90 6.78 -25.83
CA LYS A 760 -15.35 7.01 -25.79
C LYS A 760 -16.08 6.26 -24.66
N ALA A 761 -15.40 5.42 -23.89
CA ALA A 761 -16.04 4.68 -22.81
C ALA A 761 -16.49 5.62 -21.68
N GLU A 762 -17.79 5.60 -21.36
CA GLU A 762 -18.34 6.38 -20.24
C GLU A 762 -17.64 6.01 -18.93
N ASN A 763 -17.26 7.03 -18.14
CA ASN A 763 -16.59 6.88 -16.84
C ASN A 763 -15.29 6.04 -16.90
N ASN A 764 -14.52 6.12 -17.98
CA ASN A 764 -13.22 5.45 -18.09
C ASN A 764 -12.21 6.05 -17.09
N PRO A 765 -11.82 5.31 -16.03
CA PRO A 765 -10.97 5.85 -14.97
C PRO A 765 -9.50 5.93 -15.38
N GLN A 766 -9.11 5.30 -16.50
CA GLN A 766 -7.76 5.34 -17.06
C GLN A 766 -7.58 6.43 -18.13
N LEU A 767 -8.62 7.21 -18.43
CA LEU A 767 -8.55 8.22 -19.49
C LEU A 767 -7.52 9.33 -19.15
N GLU A 768 -7.46 9.74 -17.88
CA GLU A 768 -6.51 10.76 -17.43
C GLU A 768 -5.06 10.27 -17.56
N ASP A 769 -4.75 9.05 -17.09
CA ASP A 769 -3.43 8.45 -17.23
C ASP A 769 -3.01 8.32 -18.70
N TRP A 770 -3.95 8.01 -19.59
CA TRP A 770 -3.72 7.96 -21.04
C TRP A 770 -3.40 9.34 -21.63
N LEU A 771 -4.14 10.38 -21.23
CA LEU A 771 -3.88 11.76 -21.68
C LEU A 771 -2.49 12.23 -21.22
N GLN A 772 -2.13 11.94 -19.97
CA GLN A 772 -0.80 12.25 -19.43
C GLN A 772 0.31 11.48 -20.13
N LEU A 773 0.10 10.20 -20.45
CA LEU A 773 1.05 9.42 -21.26
C LEU A 773 1.25 10.05 -22.65
N LYS A 774 0.18 10.51 -23.31
CA LYS A 774 0.29 11.20 -24.61
C LYS A 774 1.11 12.49 -24.51
N GLU A 775 0.87 13.30 -23.47
CA GLU A 775 1.63 14.53 -23.24
C GLU A 775 3.13 14.24 -22.99
N ILE A 776 3.41 13.26 -22.14
CA ILE A 776 4.77 12.81 -21.85
C ILE A 776 5.44 12.23 -23.11
N ALA A 777 4.71 11.46 -23.90
CA ALA A 777 5.22 10.90 -25.15
C ALA A 777 5.65 12.01 -26.12
N VAL A 778 4.84 13.06 -26.29
CA VAL A 778 5.21 14.23 -27.11
C VAL A 778 6.43 14.95 -26.52
N LYS A 779 6.45 15.17 -25.20
CA LYS A 779 7.55 15.86 -24.51
C LYS A 779 8.89 15.12 -24.61
N HIS A 780 8.86 13.80 -24.59
CA HIS A 780 10.05 12.94 -24.60
C HIS A 780 10.35 12.34 -25.98
N ASP A 781 9.62 12.76 -27.03
CA ASP A 781 9.75 12.24 -28.39
C ASP A 781 9.68 10.69 -28.40
N ALA A 782 8.64 10.17 -27.75
CA ALA A 782 8.32 8.75 -27.70
C ALA A 782 7.10 8.44 -28.57
N CYS A 783 7.18 7.36 -29.33
CA CYS A 783 6.10 6.81 -30.13
C CYS A 783 5.34 5.76 -29.30
N ILE A 784 4.05 6.06 -29.04
CA ILE A 784 3.14 5.17 -28.33
C ILE A 784 2.08 4.67 -29.31
N ASP A 785 2.16 3.39 -29.68
CA ASP A 785 1.20 2.74 -30.57
C ASP A 785 0.22 1.92 -29.77
N VAL A 786 -1.08 2.09 -30.00
CA VAL A 786 -2.13 1.25 -29.40
C VAL A 786 -2.61 0.27 -30.45
N VAL A 787 -2.51 -1.04 -30.15
CA VAL A 787 -2.90 -2.09 -31.08
C VAL A 787 -3.99 -2.97 -30.46
N GLN A 788 -5.07 -3.17 -31.21
CA GLN A 788 -6.15 -4.04 -30.78
C GLN A 788 -5.75 -5.50 -30.96
N VAL A 789 -5.37 -6.16 -29.86
CA VAL A 789 -5.07 -7.61 -29.81
C VAL A 789 -5.58 -8.18 -28.50
N ASP A 790 -6.28 -9.31 -28.58
CA ASP A 790 -6.55 -10.14 -27.42
C ASP A 790 -5.37 -11.09 -27.22
N VAL A 791 -4.68 -10.94 -26.08
CA VAL A 791 -3.49 -11.76 -25.76
C VAL A 791 -3.79 -13.26 -25.68
N THR A 792 -5.05 -13.64 -25.50
CA THR A 792 -5.49 -15.05 -25.46
C THR A 792 -5.57 -15.72 -26.84
N ARG A 793 -5.50 -14.93 -27.94
CA ARG A 793 -5.52 -15.43 -29.32
C ARG A 793 -4.09 -15.54 -29.87
N CYS A 794 -3.61 -16.77 -30.00
CA CYS A 794 -2.22 -17.06 -30.41
C CYS A 794 -1.86 -16.42 -31.76
N ASP A 795 -2.73 -16.55 -32.77
CA ASP A 795 -2.48 -16.02 -34.12
C ASP A 795 -2.31 -14.50 -34.13
N ASP A 796 -3.18 -13.77 -33.40
CA ASP A 796 -3.13 -12.31 -33.32
C ASP A 796 -1.82 -11.83 -32.66
N VAL A 797 -1.39 -12.51 -31.59
CA VAL A 797 -0.15 -12.20 -30.87
C VAL A 797 1.08 -12.50 -31.72
N CYS A 798 1.11 -13.68 -32.36
CA CYS A 798 2.23 -14.09 -33.22
C CYS A 798 2.38 -13.16 -34.42
N GLU A 799 1.27 -12.81 -35.09
CA GLU A 799 1.30 -11.91 -36.24
C GLU A 799 1.73 -10.49 -35.84
N LEU A 800 1.31 -9.99 -34.67
CA LEU A 800 1.77 -8.70 -34.16
C LEU A 800 3.29 -8.68 -33.94
N VAL A 801 3.82 -9.69 -33.23
CA VAL A 801 5.26 -9.77 -32.94
C VAL A 801 6.07 -9.90 -34.24
N LYS A 802 5.61 -10.74 -35.17
CA LYS A 802 6.22 -10.89 -36.50
C LYS A 802 6.24 -9.57 -37.26
N ARG A 803 5.12 -8.83 -37.29
CA ARG A 803 5.01 -7.52 -37.95
C ARG A 803 5.95 -6.49 -37.33
N LEU A 804 5.99 -6.38 -35.99
CA LEU A 804 6.85 -5.44 -35.29
C LEU A 804 8.34 -5.74 -35.53
N ASN A 805 8.73 -7.01 -35.58
CA ASN A 805 10.10 -7.42 -35.88
C ASN A 805 10.57 -7.12 -37.31
N GLN A 806 9.65 -6.88 -38.24
CA GLN A 806 9.97 -6.48 -39.61
C GLN A 806 10.17 -4.96 -39.76
N THR A 807 9.88 -4.17 -38.73
CA THR A 807 10.08 -2.72 -38.73
C THR A 807 11.53 -2.34 -38.42
N SER A 808 11.87 -1.06 -38.55
CA SER A 808 13.15 -0.51 -38.08
C SER A 808 13.31 -0.57 -36.55
N HIS A 809 12.23 -0.86 -35.82
CA HIS A 809 12.20 -0.89 -34.36
C HIS A 809 11.67 -2.25 -33.85
N PRO A 810 12.45 -3.34 -33.99
CA PRO A 810 12.02 -4.68 -33.59
C PRO A 810 11.76 -4.79 -32.09
N VAL A 811 11.00 -5.81 -31.68
CA VAL A 811 10.67 -6.03 -30.26
C VAL A 811 11.94 -6.41 -29.49
N ARG A 812 12.18 -5.72 -28.37
CA ARG A 812 13.31 -5.97 -27.46
C ARG A 812 12.88 -6.24 -26.02
N GLY A 813 11.65 -5.90 -25.67
CA GLY A 813 11.11 -6.15 -24.34
C GLY A 813 9.63 -6.47 -24.38
N ILE A 814 9.19 -7.37 -23.50
CA ILE A 814 7.78 -7.71 -23.29
C ILE A 814 7.44 -7.48 -21.82
N ILE A 815 6.34 -6.75 -21.57
CA ILE A 815 5.73 -6.59 -20.24
C ILE A 815 4.30 -7.11 -20.32
N HIS A 816 3.98 -8.12 -19.53
CA HIS A 816 2.63 -8.66 -19.43
C HIS A 816 1.90 -8.11 -18.20
N SER A 817 1.02 -7.13 -18.44
CA SER A 817 0.17 -6.52 -17.41
C SER A 817 -1.33 -6.82 -17.58
N ALA A 818 -1.69 -7.60 -18.61
CA ALA A 818 -3.07 -8.01 -18.85
C ALA A 818 -3.61 -8.87 -17.70
N VAL A 819 -4.70 -8.42 -17.10
CA VAL A 819 -5.33 -9.05 -15.94
C VAL A 819 -6.83 -8.80 -15.95
N ILE A 820 -7.59 -9.78 -15.48
CA ILE A 820 -9.00 -9.65 -15.14
C ILE A 820 -9.16 -10.23 -13.73
N SER A 821 -9.94 -9.57 -12.89
CA SER A 821 -10.34 -10.08 -11.57
C SER A 821 -11.85 -10.15 -11.52
N ASP A 822 -12.37 -11.28 -11.09
CA ASP A 822 -13.79 -11.52 -10.81
C ASP A 822 -13.84 -12.53 -9.66
N ASP A 823 -13.60 -12.04 -8.44
CA ASP A 823 -13.49 -12.89 -7.26
C ASP A 823 -14.87 -13.53 -6.97
N LYS A 824 -14.90 -14.87 -6.92
CA LYS A 824 -16.08 -15.69 -6.66
C LYS A 824 -15.70 -16.80 -5.70
N LEU A 825 -16.45 -16.93 -4.61
CA LEU A 825 -16.43 -18.12 -3.76
C LEU A 825 -16.78 -19.37 -4.58
N LEU A 826 -16.28 -20.52 -4.16
CA LEU A 826 -16.52 -21.85 -4.72
C LEU A 826 -17.99 -22.09 -5.04
N SER A 827 -18.93 -21.67 -4.19
CA SER A 827 -20.36 -21.88 -4.44
C SER A 827 -20.92 -21.15 -5.66
N ASN A 828 -20.27 -20.06 -6.08
CA ASN A 828 -20.69 -19.18 -7.17
C ASN A 828 -19.70 -19.20 -8.35
N LEU A 829 -18.65 -20.01 -8.26
CA LEU A 829 -17.64 -20.15 -9.29
C LEU A 829 -18.16 -21.10 -10.39
N ASN A 830 -18.12 -20.66 -11.64
CA ASN A 830 -18.55 -21.47 -12.78
C ASN A 830 -17.48 -21.44 -13.88
N GLN A 831 -17.67 -22.21 -14.94
CA GLN A 831 -16.68 -22.34 -16.02
C GLN A 831 -16.35 -20.98 -16.65
N GLU A 832 -17.37 -20.17 -16.94
CA GLU A 832 -17.21 -18.88 -17.61
C GLU A 832 -16.40 -17.90 -16.74
N THR A 833 -16.76 -17.77 -15.45
CA THR A 833 -16.07 -16.86 -14.53
C THR A 833 -14.64 -17.31 -14.25
N LEU A 834 -14.42 -18.62 -14.07
CA LEU A 834 -13.09 -19.18 -13.87
C LEU A 834 -12.17 -18.95 -15.08
N PHE A 835 -12.64 -19.30 -16.29
CA PHE A 835 -11.85 -19.17 -17.52
C PHE A 835 -11.56 -17.71 -17.82
N ARG A 836 -12.55 -16.83 -17.65
CA ARG A 836 -12.39 -15.39 -17.87
C ARG A 836 -11.24 -14.79 -17.05
N VAL A 837 -11.04 -15.26 -15.82
CA VAL A 837 -9.97 -14.77 -14.93
C VAL A 837 -8.62 -15.43 -15.25
N MET A 838 -8.61 -16.73 -15.55
CA MET A 838 -7.38 -17.48 -15.83
C MET A 838 -6.75 -17.15 -17.19
N GLN A 839 -7.57 -17.09 -18.25
CA GLN A 839 -7.11 -17.01 -19.64
C GLN A 839 -6.11 -15.89 -19.95
N PRO A 840 -6.30 -14.64 -19.49
CA PRO A 840 -5.35 -13.56 -19.76
C PRO A 840 -3.93 -13.83 -19.24
N LYS A 841 -3.79 -14.64 -18.18
CA LYS A 841 -2.50 -15.02 -17.61
C LYS A 841 -2.01 -16.35 -18.16
N VAL A 842 -2.83 -17.39 -18.12
CA VAL A 842 -2.44 -18.74 -18.56
C VAL A 842 -2.19 -18.76 -20.07
N ARG A 843 -3.25 -18.65 -20.89
CA ARG A 843 -3.11 -18.63 -22.35
C ARG A 843 -2.36 -17.40 -22.82
N GLY A 844 -2.61 -16.23 -22.23
CA GLY A 844 -1.94 -14.99 -22.62
C GLY A 844 -0.42 -15.02 -22.42
N GLY A 845 0.05 -15.49 -21.26
CA GLY A 845 1.47 -15.66 -20.97
C GLY A 845 2.12 -16.69 -21.88
N TRP A 846 1.43 -17.82 -22.14
CA TRP A 846 1.92 -18.85 -23.06
C TRP A 846 2.03 -18.35 -24.51
N ASN A 847 1.02 -17.62 -25.01
CA ASN A 847 1.04 -17.07 -26.36
C ASN A 847 2.19 -16.06 -26.55
N LEU A 848 2.41 -15.18 -25.57
CA LEU A 848 3.57 -14.27 -25.60
C LEU A 848 4.88 -15.03 -25.51
N HIS A 849 4.95 -16.10 -24.71
CA HIS A 849 6.11 -16.98 -24.66
C HIS A 849 6.39 -17.56 -26.06
N GLN A 850 5.41 -18.17 -26.72
CA GLN A 850 5.55 -18.74 -28.07
C GLN A 850 5.94 -17.68 -29.11
N ALA A 851 5.26 -16.53 -29.12
CA ALA A 851 5.59 -15.43 -30.03
C ALA A 851 7.01 -14.89 -29.78
N SER A 852 7.47 -14.87 -28.52
CA SER A 852 8.82 -14.42 -28.18
C SER A 852 9.93 -15.35 -28.69
N GLN A 853 9.63 -16.63 -28.93
CA GLN A 853 10.63 -17.56 -29.50
C GLN A 853 11.04 -17.14 -30.91
N GLN A 854 10.15 -16.46 -31.66
CA GLN A 854 10.45 -15.90 -32.98
C GLN A 854 11.45 -14.73 -32.91
N ILE A 855 11.56 -14.06 -31.76
CA ILE A 855 12.55 -12.99 -31.48
C ILE A 855 13.91 -13.62 -31.14
N GLY A 856 13.91 -14.79 -30.48
CA GLY A 856 15.10 -15.49 -30.02
C GLY A 856 15.91 -14.69 -29.00
N THR A 857 17.24 -14.78 -29.09
CA THR A 857 18.18 -14.10 -28.17
C THR A 857 18.19 -12.58 -28.31
N SER A 858 17.47 -12.01 -29.28
CA SER A 858 17.33 -10.56 -29.43
C SER A 858 16.36 -9.95 -28.41
N LEU A 859 15.57 -10.77 -27.70
CA LEU A 859 14.73 -10.29 -26.61
C LEU A 859 15.59 -10.06 -25.37
N HIS A 860 15.59 -8.82 -24.85
CA HIS A 860 16.37 -8.47 -23.67
C HIS A 860 15.62 -8.79 -22.37
N PHE A 861 14.29 -8.65 -22.36
CA PHE A 861 13.50 -8.93 -21.17
C PHE A 861 12.08 -9.41 -21.43
N PHE A 862 11.55 -10.18 -20.46
CA PHE A 862 10.17 -10.66 -20.43
C PHE A 862 9.65 -10.56 -18.99
N VAL A 863 8.89 -9.52 -18.69
CA VAL A 863 8.37 -9.26 -17.33
C VAL A 863 6.89 -9.62 -17.26
N MET A 864 6.49 -10.36 -16.23
CA MET A 864 5.11 -10.74 -15.95
C MET A 864 4.74 -10.27 -14.55
N PHE A 865 3.60 -9.60 -14.41
CA PHE A 865 3.11 -9.20 -13.09
C PHE A 865 2.24 -10.31 -12.49
N SER A 866 2.80 -11.06 -11.54
CA SER A 866 2.07 -11.91 -10.59
C SER A 866 1.49 -11.05 -9.44
N SER A 867 0.98 -11.66 -8.38
CA SER A 867 0.45 -10.96 -7.22
C SER A 867 0.76 -11.71 -5.94
N ILE A 868 1.00 -10.94 -4.87
CA ILE A 868 1.17 -11.49 -3.53
C ILE A 868 -0.06 -12.27 -3.02
N ARG A 869 -1.25 -12.06 -3.60
CA ARG A 869 -2.46 -12.85 -3.29
C ARG A 869 -2.29 -14.36 -3.56
N ASN A 870 -1.32 -14.72 -4.40
CA ASN A 870 -0.92 -16.12 -4.63
C ASN A 870 -0.21 -16.76 -3.43
N HIS A 871 0.29 -15.95 -2.48
CA HIS A 871 1.00 -16.42 -1.28
C HIS A 871 0.24 -16.14 0.02
N LEU A 872 -0.45 -14.99 0.12
CA LEU A 872 -1.29 -14.67 1.29
C LEU A 872 -2.64 -15.38 1.27
N ILE A 873 -3.09 -15.78 0.08
CA ILE A 873 -4.31 -16.54 -0.19
C ILE A 873 -5.58 -15.88 0.36
N ASP A 874 -6.32 -15.23 -0.55
CA ASP A 874 -7.65 -14.71 -0.26
C ASP A 874 -8.75 -15.68 -0.72
N PRO A 875 -9.82 -15.87 0.07
CA PRO A 875 -11.00 -16.61 -0.37
C PRO A 875 -11.62 -16.03 -1.64
N GLY A 876 -12.06 -16.89 -2.54
CA GLY A 876 -12.72 -16.50 -3.79
C GLY A 876 -11.79 -16.03 -4.93
N SER A 877 -10.47 -16.09 -4.75
CA SER A 877 -9.48 -15.72 -5.77
C SER A 877 -8.82 -16.91 -6.45
N SER A 878 -9.48 -18.06 -6.47
CA SER A 878 -8.95 -19.32 -7.01
C SER A 878 -8.49 -19.21 -8.48
N GLY A 879 -9.33 -18.67 -9.36
CA GLY A 879 -8.95 -18.44 -10.76
C GLY A 879 -7.82 -17.41 -10.93
N TYR A 880 -7.76 -16.41 -10.05
CA TYR A 880 -6.71 -15.38 -10.08
C TYR A 880 -5.35 -15.96 -9.66
N ASN A 881 -5.34 -16.73 -8.57
CA ASN A 881 -4.15 -17.41 -8.06
C ASN A 881 -3.65 -18.49 -9.02
N ALA A 882 -4.54 -19.23 -9.68
CA ALA A 882 -4.18 -20.15 -10.76
C ALA A 882 -3.39 -19.44 -11.88
N GLY A 883 -3.82 -18.25 -12.29
CA GLY A 883 -3.11 -17.46 -13.30
C GLY A 883 -1.79 -16.87 -12.81
N ASN A 884 -1.69 -16.50 -11.53
CA ASN A 884 -0.45 -16.02 -10.92
C ASN A 884 0.60 -17.13 -10.82
N GLU A 885 0.22 -18.29 -10.29
CA GLU A 885 1.10 -19.46 -10.17
C GLU A 885 1.68 -19.87 -11.53
N PHE A 886 0.88 -19.77 -12.60
CA PHE A 886 1.37 -19.98 -13.96
C PHE A 886 2.51 -19.04 -14.36
N PHE A 887 2.45 -17.75 -14.02
CA PHE A 887 3.53 -16.80 -14.34
C PHE A 887 4.82 -17.13 -13.61
N GLU A 888 4.71 -17.45 -12.32
CA GLU A 888 5.85 -17.80 -11.47
C GLU A 888 6.53 -19.06 -12.02
N ALA A 889 5.74 -20.07 -12.34
CA ALA A 889 6.20 -21.28 -13.01
C ALA A 889 6.78 -20.98 -14.41
N LEU A 890 6.12 -20.18 -15.25
CA LEU A 890 6.59 -19.85 -16.59
C LEU A 890 7.92 -19.09 -16.56
N ALA A 891 8.12 -18.20 -15.59
CA ALA A 891 9.38 -17.48 -15.43
C ALA A 891 10.53 -18.42 -15.05
N HIS A 892 10.28 -19.36 -14.12
CA HIS A 892 11.24 -20.41 -13.78
C HIS A 892 11.57 -21.28 -15.01
N TYR A 893 10.54 -21.75 -15.73
CA TYR A 893 10.71 -22.56 -16.93
C TYR A 893 11.58 -21.86 -17.99
N ARG A 894 11.27 -20.60 -18.30
CA ARG A 894 12.02 -19.81 -19.29
C ARG A 894 13.48 -19.64 -18.90
N ARG A 895 13.77 -19.33 -17.63
CA ARG A 895 15.15 -19.10 -17.18
C ARG A 895 15.95 -20.39 -17.10
N GLU A 896 15.47 -21.37 -16.34
CA GLU A 896 16.28 -22.54 -15.99
C GLU A 896 16.35 -23.56 -17.14
N HIS A 897 15.25 -23.78 -17.88
CA HIS A 897 15.20 -24.81 -18.93
C HIS A 897 15.51 -24.27 -20.32
N LEU A 898 15.08 -23.05 -20.63
CA LEU A 898 15.25 -22.46 -21.96
C LEU A 898 16.36 -21.42 -22.05
N GLN A 899 16.92 -21.00 -20.91
CA GLN A 899 17.94 -19.94 -20.85
C GLN A 899 17.48 -18.63 -21.52
N LEU A 900 16.17 -18.35 -21.43
CA LEU A 900 15.52 -17.15 -21.95
C LEU A 900 15.20 -16.18 -20.80
N PRO A 901 15.22 -14.86 -21.05
CA PRO A 901 14.88 -13.89 -20.01
C PRO A 901 13.43 -14.05 -19.60
N ALA A 902 13.18 -14.02 -18.29
CA ALA A 902 11.86 -13.96 -17.69
C ALA A 902 11.93 -13.47 -16.25
N LEU A 903 10.93 -12.70 -15.82
CA LEU A 903 10.78 -12.28 -14.43
C LEU A 903 9.30 -12.20 -14.08
N ALA A 904 8.83 -13.04 -13.16
CA ALA A 904 7.47 -13.01 -12.64
C ALA A 904 7.44 -12.36 -11.26
N ILE A 905 6.91 -11.15 -11.15
CA ILE A 905 6.98 -10.37 -9.91
C ILE A 905 5.64 -10.49 -9.19
N ALA A 906 5.62 -11.09 -8.00
CA ALA A 906 4.43 -11.09 -7.15
C ALA A 906 4.30 -9.73 -6.44
N LEU A 907 3.60 -8.82 -7.11
CA LEU A 907 3.42 -7.44 -6.65
C LEU A 907 2.45 -7.35 -5.45
N PRO A 908 2.69 -6.43 -4.50
CA PRO A 908 1.71 -6.07 -3.49
C PRO A 908 0.63 -5.19 -4.10
N ALA A 909 -0.32 -4.76 -3.27
CA ALA A 909 -1.26 -3.72 -3.67
C ALA A 909 -0.51 -2.43 -4.02
N VAL A 910 -0.74 -1.89 -5.22
CA VAL A 910 -0.06 -0.67 -5.71
C VAL A 910 -1.01 0.52 -5.57
N SER A 911 -0.54 1.61 -4.95
CA SER A 911 -1.29 2.87 -4.82
C SER A 911 -1.01 3.80 -6.00
N GLY A 912 -2.05 4.48 -6.48
CA GLY A 912 -1.98 5.38 -7.64
C GLY A 912 -2.07 4.72 -9.02
N ALA A 913 -2.15 3.40 -9.10
CA ALA A 913 -2.37 2.65 -10.35
C ALA A 913 -3.00 1.27 -10.05
N GLY A 914 -3.47 0.57 -11.09
CA GLY A 914 -3.94 -0.83 -10.97
C GLY A 914 -5.43 -1.01 -10.59
N MET A 915 -5.80 -2.24 -10.21
CA MET A 915 -7.22 -2.65 -10.03
C MET A 915 -7.94 -1.90 -8.90
N PHE A 916 -7.20 -1.34 -7.94
CA PHE A 916 -7.75 -0.73 -6.74
C PHE A 916 -7.96 0.79 -6.81
N HIS A 917 -7.73 1.42 -7.97
CA HIS A 917 -7.83 2.88 -8.17
C HIS A 917 -9.18 3.47 -7.71
N ARG A 918 -10.29 2.71 -7.77
CA ARG A 918 -11.64 3.20 -7.39
C ARG A 918 -12.03 2.94 -5.92
N GLN A 919 -11.33 2.07 -5.20
CA GLN A 919 -11.68 1.66 -3.82
C GLN A 919 -10.54 1.91 -2.83
N GLN A 920 -9.57 2.76 -3.19
CA GLN A 920 -8.32 2.98 -2.46
C GLN A 920 -8.55 3.25 -0.98
N VAL A 921 -9.49 4.10 -0.60
CA VAL A 921 -9.60 4.54 0.81
C VAL A 921 -10.05 3.41 1.74
N ILE A 922 -11.06 2.62 1.35
CA ILE A 922 -11.60 1.55 2.20
C ILE A 922 -10.62 0.37 2.24
N LEU A 923 -10.13 -0.06 1.07
CA LEU A 923 -9.23 -1.20 0.98
C LEU A 923 -7.87 -0.93 1.62
N ASN A 924 -7.33 0.29 1.44
CA ASN A 924 -6.08 0.71 2.09
C ASN A 924 -6.24 0.71 3.61
N ASN A 925 -7.36 1.21 4.14
CA ASN A 925 -7.61 1.19 5.59
C ASN A 925 -7.76 -0.23 6.15
N LEU A 926 -8.34 -1.16 5.39
CA LEU A 926 -8.45 -2.57 5.79
C LEU A 926 -7.10 -3.29 5.76
N LEU A 927 -6.32 -3.13 4.69
CA LEU A 927 -5.00 -3.73 4.55
C LEU A 927 -4.03 -3.18 5.61
N ILE A 928 -4.00 -1.86 5.82
CA ILE A 928 -3.18 -1.22 6.86
C ILE A 928 -3.58 -1.72 8.25
N ALA A 929 -4.89 -1.92 8.50
CA ALA A 929 -5.37 -2.47 9.77
C ALA A 929 -4.87 -3.90 10.02
N GLN A 930 -4.61 -4.68 8.95
CA GLN A 930 -4.02 -6.02 9.01
C GLN A 930 -2.48 -6.01 9.00
N GLY A 931 -1.84 -4.84 8.86
CA GLY A 931 -0.38 -4.72 8.78
C GLY A 931 0.19 -4.91 7.37
N ILE A 932 -0.65 -4.89 6.33
CA ILE A 932 -0.26 -4.97 4.91
C ILE A 932 -0.31 -3.54 4.32
N GLU A 933 0.78 -3.11 3.71
CA GLU A 933 0.89 -1.76 3.12
C GLU A 933 0.73 -1.78 1.60
N MET A 934 0.26 -0.67 1.05
CA MET A 934 0.26 -0.44 -0.40
C MET A 934 1.55 0.26 -0.82
N LEU A 935 2.21 -0.23 -1.89
CA LEU A 935 3.37 0.44 -2.45
C LEU A 935 2.96 1.54 -3.45
N PRO A 936 3.53 2.75 -3.34
CA PRO A 936 3.39 3.77 -4.39
C PRO A 936 3.85 3.26 -5.74
N THR A 937 3.19 3.70 -6.81
CA THR A 937 3.50 3.26 -8.18
C THR A 937 4.96 3.53 -8.59
N VAL A 938 5.53 4.68 -8.21
CA VAL A 938 6.93 5.01 -8.52
C VAL A 938 7.90 4.06 -7.82
N ALA A 939 7.75 3.88 -6.49
CA ALA A 939 8.55 2.94 -5.72
C ALA A 939 8.42 1.50 -6.22
N THR A 940 7.22 1.11 -6.67
CA THR A 940 6.98 -0.20 -7.29
C THR A 940 7.81 -0.36 -8.55
N PHE A 941 7.83 0.63 -9.44
CA PHE A 941 8.56 0.53 -10.70
C PHE A 941 10.07 0.62 -10.54
N ASP A 942 10.56 1.43 -9.61
CA ASP A 942 11.98 1.45 -9.24
C ASP A 942 12.43 0.09 -8.68
N LEU A 943 11.57 -0.57 -7.88
CA LEU A 943 11.83 -1.93 -7.39
C LEU A 943 11.76 -2.98 -8.51
N VAL A 944 10.82 -2.86 -9.45
CA VAL A 944 10.75 -3.71 -10.65
C VAL A 944 12.06 -3.61 -11.45
N GLU A 945 12.59 -2.40 -11.64
CA GLU A 945 13.89 -2.17 -12.28
C GLU A 945 15.05 -2.79 -11.51
N GLN A 946 15.07 -2.64 -10.17
CA GLN A 946 16.12 -3.25 -9.34
C GLN A 946 16.10 -4.77 -9.45
N LEU A 947 14.92 -5.39 -9.36
CA LEU A 947 14.74 -6.83 -9.52
C LEU A 947 15.10 -7.29 -10.93
N PHE A 948 14.83 -6.47 -11.94
CA PHE A 948 15.28 -6.69 -13.31
C PHE A 948 16.81 -6.77 -13.38
N ASN A 949 17.51 -5.78 -12.82
CA ASN A 949 18.98 -5.75 -12.81
C ASN A 949 19.60 -6.90 -12.00
N MET A 950 18.85 -7.52 -11.09
CA MET A 950 19.25 -8.69 -10.30
C MET A 950 18.78 -10.03 -10.87
N GLN A 951 18.30 -10.07 -12.13
CA GLN A 951 17.72 -11.26 -12.76
C GLN A 951 18.61 -12.51 -12.83
N THR A 952 19.91 -12.38 -12.55
CA THR A 952 20.80 -13.53 -12.40
C THR A 952 20.49 -14.35 -11.15
N ASN A 953 19.81 -13.78 -10.16
CA ASN A 953 19.64 -14.39 -8.83
C ASN A 953 18.25 -15.02 -8.60
N PHE A 954 17.18 -14.53 -9.23
CA PHE A 954 15.80 -15.00 -8.99
C PHE A 954 14.93 -14.98 -10.26
N SER A 955 14.02 -15.95 -10.40
CA SER A 955 13.00 -16.00 -11.48
C SER A 955 11.66 -15.40 -11.07
N SER A 956 11.28 -15.53 -9.80
CA SER A 956 10.00 -15.06 -9.28
C SER A 956 10.09 -14.43 -7.89
N PRO A 957 10.48 -13.15 -7.80
CA PRO A 957 10.52 -12.44 -6.52
C PRO A 957 9.12 -12.08 -6.00
N VAL A 958 8.92 -12.23 -4.70
CA VAL A 958 7.74 -11.78 -3.97
C VAL A 958 8.03 -10.48 -3.26
N ILE A 959 7.25 -9.44 -3.56
CA ILE A 959 7.40 -8.14 -2.90
C ILE A 959 6.34 -8.02 -1.83
N PHE A 960 6.77 -7.98 -0.56
CA PHE A 960 5.88 -7.83 0.57
C PHE A 960 6.12 -6.49 1.27
N ALA A 961 5.10 -5.62 1.28
CA ALA A 961 5.12 -4.34 2.00
C ALA A 961 4.28 -4.49 3.27
N VAL A 962 4.94 -4.50 4.43
CA VAL A 962 4.36 -4.94 5.70
C VAL A 962 4.88 -4.14 6.88
N ASP A 963 3.97 -3.81 7.79
CA ASP A 963 4.26 -3.45 9.18
C ASP A 963 4.25 -4.74 10.03
N TRP A 964 5.44 -5.25 10.34
CA TRP A 964 5.61 -6.52 11.05
C TRP A 964 4.97 -6.54 12.44
N LYS A 965 4.93 -5.39 13.14
CA LYS A 965 4.34 -5.29 14.48
C LYS A 965 2.82 -5.43 14.41
N ARG A 966 2.19 -4.77 13.43
CA ARG A 966 0.75 -4.87 13.19
C ARG A 966 0.36 -6.23 12.65
N LEU A 967 1.13 -6.78 11.71
CA LEU A 967 0.86 -8.09 11.13
C LEU A 967 0.92 -9.19 12.20
N ASN A 968 1.93 -9.16 13.08
CA ASN A 968 2.02 -10.10 14.20
C ASN A 968 0.86 -9.97 15.20
N SER A 969 0.42 -8.74 15.47
CA SER A 969 -0.74 -8.47 16.32
C SER A 969 -2.05 -9.04 15.75
N ASN A 970 -2.12 -9.22 14.42
CA ASN A 970 -3.27 -9.73 13.69
C ASN A 970 -3.01 -11.08 13.02
N LYS A 971 -1.99 -11.84 13.47
CA LYS A 971 -1.56 -13.08 12.82
C LYS A 971 -2.65 -14.16 12.68
N ALA A 972 -3.67 -14.11 13.54
CA ALA A 972 -4.83 -15.00 13.46
C ALA A 972 -5.67 -14.82 12.17
N SER A 973 -5.51 -13.68 11.48
CA SER A 973 -6.17 -13.40 10.20
C SER A 973 -5.42 -13.93 8.99
N LEU A 974 -4.20 -14.45 9.17
CA LEU A 974 -3.40 -15.05 8.10
C LEU A 974 -3.70 -16.54 7.99
N THR A 975 -3.96 -17.00 6.78
CA THR A 975 -4.37 -18.38 6.48
C THR A 975 -3.19 -19.27 6.08
N ASN A 976 -2.07 -18.67 5.64
CA ASN A 976 -0.85 -19.40 5.27
C ASN A 976 0.07 -19.64 6.47
N HIS A 977 0.07 -20.88 6.98
CA HIS A 977 0.84 -21.30 8.16
C HIS A 977 2.36 -21.13 8.01
N GLN A 978 2.92 -21.28 6.81
CA GLN A 978 4.36 -21.10 6.58
C GLN A 978 4.78 -19.63 6.73
N LEU A 979 3.95 -18.72 6.20
CA LEU A 979 4.17 -17.28 6.31
C LEU A 979 3.99 -16.82 7.77
N VAL A 980 3.04 -17.41 8.50
CA VAL A 980 2.83 -17.18 9.95
C VAL A 980 4.04 -17.65 10.77
N GLN A 981 4.52 -18.88 10.58
CA GLN A 981 5.68 -19.40 11.32
C GLN A 981 6.94 -18.54 11.10
N PHE A 982 7.13 -18.04 9.89
CA PHE A 982 8.23 -17.12 9.60
C PHE A 982 8.04 -15.75 10.26
N ILE A 983 6.83 -15.16 10.21
CA ILE A 983 6.51 -13.91 10.95
C ILE A 983 6.87 -14.06 12.43
N GLU A 984 6.48 -15.18 13.04
CA GLU A 984 6.77 -15.47 14.45
C GLU A 984 8.27 -15.52 14.75
N GLN A 985 9.07 -16.12 13.87
CA GLN A 985 10.54 -16.17 13.96
C GLN A 985 11.19 -14.78 13.80
N GLN A 986 10.66 -13.93 12.91
CA GLN A 986 11.22 -12.60 12.68
C GLN A 986 10.93 -11.63 13.84
N VAL A 987 9.75 -11.73 14.46
CA VAL A 987 9.38 -10.87 15.59
C VAL A 987 10.09 -11.29 16.88
N THR A 988 10.29 -12.59 17.12
CA THR A 988 11.08 -13.04 18.27
C THR A 988 12.53 -12.56 18.23
N LEU A 989 13.14 -12.46 17.04
CA LEU A 989 14.49 -11.90 16.88
C LEU A 989 14.54 -10.40 17.18
N GLU A 990 13.49 -9.63 16.90
CA GLU A 990 13.39 -8.21 17.28
C GLU A 990 13.22 -8.05 18.80
N ASP A 991 12.31 -8.81 19.42
CA ASP A 991 12.00 -8.67 20.84
C ASP A 991 13.14 -9.13 21.77
N ILE A 992 13.95 -10.11 21.36
CA ILE A 992 15.14 -10.56 22.12
C ILE A 992 16.23 -9.47 22.15
N SER A 993 16.29 -8.61 21.13
CA SER A 993 17.25 -7.49 21.10
C SER A 993 16.83 -6.32 22.01
N SER A 994 15.55 -6.22 22.36
CA SER A 994 14.98 -5.10 23.13
C SER A 994 14.46 -5.44 24.53
N SER A 995 14.46 -6.71 24.98
CA SER A 995 13.86 -7.09 26.27
C SER A 995 14.84 -7.72 27.27
N ARG A 996 15.53 -6.86 28.04
CA ARG A 996 15.82 -7.14 29.46
C ARG A 996 14.91 -6.27 30.31
N ALA A 997 13.63 -6.65 30.44
CA ALA A 997 12.80 -6.26 31.59
C ALA A 997 11.43 -6.95 31.57
N THR A 998 11.14 -7.61 32.70
CA THR A 998 9.86 -7.80 33.38
C THR A 998 8.83 -8.81 32.88
N ASP A 999 8.75 -9.86 33.71
CA ASP A 999 7.69 -10.81 34.03
C ASP A 999 6.25 -10.46 33.64
N SER A 1000 5.61 -11.50 33.10
CA SER A 1000 4.20 -11.66 32.82
C SER A 1000 3.35 -11.66 34.09
N GLY A 1001 2.61 -10.57 34.32
CA GLY A 1001 1.58 -10.52 35.38
C GLY A 1001 0.61 -9.34 35.34
N SER A 1002 0.80 -8.33 34.48
CA SER A 1002 0.01 -7.09 34.55
C SER A 1002 -0.24 -6.41 33.18
N LEU A 1003 -0.86 -7.13 32.25
CA LEU A 1003 -1.01 -6.69 30.85
C LEU A 1003 -2.04 -5.55 30.60
N SER A 1004 -2.82 -5.12 31.59
CA SER A 1004 -3.78 -4.00 31.42
C SER A 1004 -3.19 -2.63 31.79
N THR A 1005 -2.42 -2.52 32.87
CA THR A 1005 -1.73 -1.29 33.31
C THR A 1005 -0.49 -0.98 32.47
N ALA A 1006 0.26 -2.00 32.04
CA ALA A 1006 1.44 -1.83 31.19
C ALA A 1006 1.13 -1.16 29.83
N ARG A 1007 -0.09 -1.31 29.29
CA ARG A 1007 -0.50 -0.67 28.03
C ARG A 1007 -0.72 0.83 28.16
N ILE A 1008 -1.24 1.33 29.29
CA ILE A 1008 -1.49 2.76 29.47
C ILE A 1008 -0.15 3.51 29.64
N GLU A 1009 0.79 2.95 30.42
CA GLU A 1009 2.10 3.56 30.64
C GLU A 1009 2.89 3.71 29.34
N VAL A 1010 2.86 2.70 28.46
CA VAL A 1010 3.48 2.78 27.12
C VAL A 1010 2.84 3.87 26.27
N ILE A 1011 1.51 4.00 26.28
CA ILE A 1011 0.81 5.05 25.52
C ILE A 1011 1.15 6.44 26.10
N ILE A 1012 1.23 6.57 27.42
CA ILE A 1012 1.65 7.81 28.09
C ILE A 1012 3.04 8.20 27.62
N GLU A 1013 4.01 7.27 27.70
CA GLU A 1013 5.41 7.58 27.38
C GLU A 1013 5.59 7.97 25.90
N ARG A 1014 4.97 7.20 24.98
CA ARG A 1014 5.01 7.52 23.54
C ARG A 1014 4.32 8.84 23.20
N THR A 1015 3.16 9.11 23.81
CA THR A 1015 2.46 10.38 23.62
C THR A 1015 3.29 11.54 24.18
N ARG A 1016 3.96 11.34 25.30
CA ARG A 1016 4.84 12.32 25.95
C ARG A 1016 6.09 12.62 25.10
N GLU A 1017 6.73 11.59 24.54
CA GLU A 1017 7.83 11.73 23.56
C GLU A 1017 7.41 12.55 22.33
N THR A 1018 6.23 12.26 21.79
CA THR A 1018 5.72 12.98 20.61
C THR A 1018 5.35 14.43 20.94
N VAL A 1019 4.69 14.67 22.08
CA VAL A 1019 4.39 16.04 22.54
C VAL A 1019 5.67 16.83 22.79
N MET A 1020 6.69 16.21 23.39
CA MET A 1020 8.02 16.83 23.56
C MET A 1020 8.61 17.27 22.21
N ARG A 1021 8.58 16.39 21.19
CA ARG A 1021 9.06 16.69 19.83
C ARG A 1021 8.25 17.81 19.18
N LEU A 1022 6.94 17.79 19.30
CA LEU A 1022 6.04 18.82 18.75
C LEU A 1022 6.27 20.20 19.37
N LEU A 1023 6.62 20.24 20.67
CA LEU A 1023 6.92 21.47 21.40
C LEU A 1023 8.38 21.92 21.28
N GLY A 1024 9.25 21.12 20.65
CA GLY A 1024 10.69 21.39 20.61
C GLY A 1024 11.36 21.38 21.99
N ALA A 1025 10.80 20.65 22.96
CA ALA A 1025 11.33 20.57 24.31
C ALA A 1025 12.59 19.67 24.35
N SER A 1026 13.60 20.08 25.13
CA SER A 1026 14.90 19.41 25.20
C SER A 1026 14.96 18.19 26.13
N SER A 1027 13.92 17.95 26.93
CA SER A 1027 13.84 16.81 27.86
C SER A 1027 12.38 16.43 28.11
N ILE A 1028 12.15 15.12 28.22
CA ILE A 1028 10.83 14.53 28.43
C ILE A 1028 10.27 14.83 29.83
N ASP A 1029 11.16 15.04 30.81
CA ASP A 1029 10.80 15.30 32.22
C ASP A 1029 10.05 16.61 32.40
N ARG A 1030 10.16 17.54 31.44
CA ARG A 1030 9.47 18.84 31.46
C ARG A 1030 8.02 18.76 31.00
N ILE A 1031 7.60 17.64 30.40
CA ILE A 1031 6.23 17.44 29.94
C ILE A 1031 5.43 16.76 31.05
N ASP A 1032 4.58 17.52 31.74
CA ASP A 1032 3.69 16.98 32.78
C ASP A 1032 2.48 16.29 32.13
N ILE A 1033 2.28 15.01 32.43
CA ILE A 1033 1.25 14.17 31.82
C ILE A 1033 -0.18 14.55 32.24
N ASP A 1034 -0.32 15.20 33.41
CA ASP A 1034 -1.61 15.62 33.98
C ASP A 1034 -1.90 17.10 33.76
N ARG A 1035 -1.05 17.77 32.99
CA ARG A 1035 -1.22 19.15 32.58
C ARG A 1035 -1.88 19.22 31.20
N SER A 1036 -2.76 20.20 31.03
CA SER A 1036 -3.45 20.45 29.76
C SER A 1036 -2.43 20.75 28.66
N LEU A 1037 -2.55 20.08 27.49
CA LEU A 1037 -1.63 20.29 26.37
C LEU A 1037 -1.57 21.74 25.90
N LEU A 1038 -2.68 22.48 25.95
CA LEU A 1038 -2.71 23.92 25.64
C LEU A 1038 -1.82 24.73 26.59
N SER A 1039 -1.84 24.38 27.88
CA SER A 1039 -1.02 25.06 28.89
C SER A 1039 0.46 24.66 28.85
N LEU A 1040 0.79 23.58 28.14
CA LEU A 1040 2.16 23.17 27.80
C LEU A 1040 2.67 23.88 26.53
N GLY A 1041 1.86 24.72 25.90
CA GLY A 1041 2.25 25.49 24.71
C GLY A 1041 1.91 24.81 23.39
N LEU A 1042 1.04 23.79 23.39
CA LEU A 1042 0.59 23.13 22.17
C LEU A 1042 -0.33 24.07 21.38
N ASP A 1043 0.16 24.59 20.27
CA ASP A 1043 -0.60 25.46 19.38
C ASP A 1043 -1.51 24.67 18.42
N SER A 1044 -2.33 25.39 17.63
CA SER A 1044 -3.27 24.76 16.69
C SER A 1044 -2.62 23.92 15.60
N LEU A 1045 -1.35 24.16 15.27
CA LEU A 1045 -0.64 23.39 14.26
C LEU A 1045 -0.02 22.11 14.87
N ALA A 1046 0.52 22.21 16.09
CA ALA A 1046 0.99 21.09 16.88
C ALA A 1046 -0.16 20.14 17.28
N ALA A 1047 -1.36 20.68 17.56
CA ALA A 1047 -2.57 19.91 17.80
C ALA A 1047 -2.97 19.00 16.63
N VAL A 1048 -2.91 19.53 15.40
CA VAL A 1048 -3.21 18.74 14.19
C VAL A 1048 -2.12 17.71 13.91
N SER A 1049 -0.87 18.07 14.16
CA SER A 1049 0.26 17.15 14.03
C SER A 1049 0.15 15.99 15.03
N LEU A 1050 -0.26 16.28 16.27
CA LEU A 1050 -0.56 15.28 17.29
C LEU A 1050 -1.76 14.41 16.92
N TYR A 1051 -2.83 15.01 16.37
CA TYR A 1051 -4.00 14.29 15.88
C TYR A 1051 -3.65 13.27 14.80
N ASN A 1052 -2.91 13.72 13.77
CA ASN A 1052 -2.48 12.87 12.67
C ASN A 1052 -1.62 11.71 13.17
N TRP A 1053 -0.70 11.99 14.09
CA TRP A 1053 0.13 10.95 14.70
C TRP A 1053 -0.66 9.99 15.59
N LEU A 1054 -1.58 10.46 16.43
CA LEU A 1054 -2.43 9.57 17.24
C LEU A 1054 -3.28 8.65 16.37
N SER A 1055 -3.78 9.18 15.25
CA SER A 1055 -4.51 8.42 14.23
C SER A 1055 -3.59 7.41 13.54
N GLN A 1056 -2.38 7.81 13.16
CA GLN A 1056 -1.43 6.98 12.42
C GLN A 1056 -0.80 5.90 13.31
N GLU A 1057 -0.35 6.23 14.51
CA GLU A 1057 0.36 5.33 15.45
C GLU A 1057 -0.61 4.32 16.07
N TRP A 1058 -1.73 4.81 16.62
CA TRP A 1058 -2.63 4.01 17.46
C TRP A 1058 -3.98 3.70 16.81
N GLY A 1059 -4.26 4.20 15.60
CA GLY A 1059 -5.55 4.01 14.94
C GLY A 1059 -6.74 4.57 15.72
N ALA A 1060 -6.47 5.54 16.61
CA ALA A 1060 -7.42 6.11 17.55
C ALA A 1060 -7.74 7.56 17.19
N PHE A 1061 -8.98 7.82 16.77
CA PHE A 1061 -9.45 9.16 16.45
C PHE A 1061 -9.83 9.92 17.73
N ILE A 1062 -8.93 10.74 18.26
CA ILE A 1062 -9.26 11.77 19.25
C ILE A 1062 -9.65 13.03 18.47
N SER A 1063 -10.78 13.67 18.75
CA SER A 1063 -11.21 14.81 17.95
C SER A 1063 -10.27 16.01 18.15
N LEU A 1064 -10.07 16.81 17.10
CA LEU A 1064 -9.33 18.08 17.23
C LEU A 1064 -9.99 19.00 18.26
N ALA A 1065 -11.32 18.96 18.38
CA ALA A 1065 -12.06 19.72 19.40
C ALA A 1065 -11.65 19.33 20.83
N GLU A 1066 -11.43 18.05 21.13
CA GLU A 1066 -10.97 17.59 22.44
C GLU A 1066 -9.52 18.04 22.73
N ILE A 1067 -8.65 18.01 21.73
CA ILE A 1067 -7.28 18.54 21.86
C ILE A 1067 -7.33 20.05 22.14
N PHE A 1068 -8.20 20.78 21.44
CA PHE A 1068 -8.44 22.22 21.65
C PHE A 1068 -9.21 22.57 22.91
N GLN A 1069 -9.81 21.60 23.60
CA GLN A 1069 -10.38 21.79 24.93
C GLN A 1069 -9.33 21.54 26.04
N GLY A 1070 -8.08 21.27 25.65
CA GLY A 1070 -6.99 21.15 26.59
C GLY A 1070 -6.90 19.79 27.26
N ILE A 1071 -7.15 18.71 26.50
CA ILE A 1071 -6.93 17.33 26.96
C ILE A 1071 -5.51 17.13 27.53
N LYS A 1072 -5.38 16.22 28.49
CA LYS A 1072 -4.12 15.82 29.13
C LYS A 1072 -3.55 14.56 28.48
N ILE A 1073 -2.25 14.32 28.62
CA ILE A 1073 -1.60 13.10 28.10
C ILE A 1073 -2.17 11.85 28.78
N SER A 1074 -2.42 11.90 30.09
CA SER A 1074 -3.06 10.82 30.84
C SER A 1074 -4.48 10.50 30.33
N GLN A 1075 -5.22 11.52 29.90
CA GLN A 1075 -6.56 11.38 29.33
C GLN A 1075 -6.52 10.81 27.91
N ILE A 1076 -5.57 11.25 27.07
CA ILE A 1076 -5.31 10.67 25.75
C ILE A 1076 -5.02 9.18 25.91
N ALA A 1077 -4.10 8.80 26.79
CA ALA A 1077 -3.73 7.41 27.00
C ALA A 1077 -4.92 6.55 27.47
N SER A 1078 -5.73 7.08 28.37
CA SER A 1078 -6.94 6.40 28.85
C SER A 1078 -7.98 6.20 27.73
N GLN A 1079 -8.19 7.21 26.88
CA GLN A 1079 -9.13 7.13 25.76
C GLN A 1079 -8.66 6.19 24.65
N VAL A 1080 -7.36 6.23 24.31
CA VAL A 1080 -6.76 5.30 23.36
C VAL A 1080 -6.87 3.87 23.88
N HIS A 1081 -6.52 3.64 25.15
CA HIS A 1081 -6.64 2.34 25.80
C HIS A 1081 -8.09 1.83 25.78
N LYS A 1082 -9.06 2.66 26.15
CA LYS A 1082 -10.49 2.30 26.11
C LYS A 1082 -10.93 1.87 24.71
N LYS A 1083 -10.57 2.63 23.67
CA LYS A 1083 -10.92 2.30 22.27
C LYS A 1083 -10.23 1.02 21.77
N LEU A 1084 -9.01 0.76 22.20
CA LEU A 1084 -8.29 -0.49 21.87
C LEU A 1084 -8.95 -1.71 22.56
N THR A 1085 -9.36 -1.57 23.82
CA THR A 1085 -10.03 -2.64 24.58
C THR A 1085 -11.45 -2.91 24.06
N GLU A 1086 -12.20 -1.87 23.68
CA GLU A 1086 -13.53 -2.02 23.05
C GLU A 1086 -13.45 -2.74 21.69
N ARG A 1087 -12.39 -2.49 20.90
CA ARG A 1087 -12.12 -3.23 19.66
C ARG A 1087 -11.79 -4.71 19.91
N GLN A 1088 -10.98 -5.04 20.92
CA GLN A 1088 -10.68 -6.43 21.28
C GLN A 1088 -11.93 -7.19 21.75
N ALA A 1089 -12.80 -6.54 22.54
CA ALA A 1089 -14.06 -7.14 22.99
C ALA A 1089 -15.05 -7.41 21.83
N ALA A 1090 -15.10 -6.56 20.81
CA ALA A 1090 -15.91 -6.76 19.61
C ALA A 1090 -15.42 -7.92 18.73
N SER A 1091 -14.11 -8.20 18.71
CA SER A 1091 -13.52 -9.35 17.99
C SER A 1091 -13.74 -10.70 18.68
N GLY A 1092 -13.89 -10.71 20.02
CA GLY A 1092 -14.18 -11.92 20.79
C GLY A 1092 -15.67 -12.32 20.80
N ALA A 1093 -16.57 -11.34 20.73
CA ALA A 1093 -18.02 -11.58 20.77
C ALA A 1093 -18.61 -12.06 19.43
N THR A 1094 -17.90 -11.92 18.32
CA THR A 1094 -18.32 -12.39 16.99
C THR A 1094 -18.14 -13.90 16.82
N HIS A 1095 -17.28 -14.55 17.61
CA HIS A 1095 -17.02 -15.98 17.52
C HIS A 1095 -18.07 -16.88 18.18
N THR A 1096 -18.79 -16.40 19.20
CA THR A 1096 -19.70 -17.26 20.00
C THR A 1096 -21.15 -17.23 19.51
N THR A 1097 -21.61 -16.12 18.92
CA THR A 1097 -23.01 -15.94 18.50
C THR A 1097 -23.31 -16.48 17.10
N LEU A 1098 -22.30 -16.62 16.23
CA LEU A 1098 -22.47 -17.22 14.90
C LEU A 1098 -22.68 -18.74 14.95
N LEU A 1099 -22.25 -19.42 16.02
CA LEU A 1099 -22.44 -20.86 16.20
C LEU A 1099 -23.83 -21.20 16.77
N SER A 1100 -24.41 -20.37 17.64
CA SER A 1100 -25.73 -20.63 18.23
C SER A 1100 -26.89 -20.32 17.29
N ASP A 1101 -26.76 -19.30 16.44
CA ASP A 1101 -27.84 -18.86 15.55
C ASP A 1101 -27.94 -19.72 14.27
N MET A 1102 -26.89 -20.49 13.94
CA MET A 1102 -26.90 -21.44 12.82
C MET A 1102 -27.50 -22.81 13.17
N GLU A 1103 -27.55 -23.19 14.46
CA GLU A 1103 -28.17 -24.45 14.90
C GLU A 1103 -29.71 -24.35 15.02
N GLN A 1104 -30.28 -23.15 15.14
CA GLN A 1104 -31.74 -22.98 15.32
C GLN A 1104 -32.55 -22.75 14.02
N MET A 1105 -31.92 -22.71 12.85
CA MET A 1105 -32.62 -22.41 11.58
C MET A 1105 -32.92 -23.63 10.68
N ASN A 1106 -32.71 -24.86 11.13
CA ASN A 1106 -32.83 -26.06 10.28
C ASN A 1106 -33.88 -27.12 10.69
N GLU A 1107 -34.82 -26.84 11.60
CA GLU A 1107 -35.90 -27.81 11.90
C GLU A 1107 -37.30 -27.18 11.87
N GLY A 1108 -38.15 -27.69 10.97
CA GLY A 1108 -39.61 -27.82 11.18
C GLY A 1108 -40.53 -26.72 10.65
N GLU A 1109 -41.17 -26.98 9.51
CA GLU A 1109 -42.59 -26.63 9.33
C GLU A 1109 -43.41 -27.46 10.33
N ASP A 1110 -44.00 -26.84 11.35
CA ASP A 1110 -45.39 -27.00 11.81
C ASP A 1110 -45.59 -26.40 13.22
N ASP A 1111 -46.71 -25.66 13.38
CA ASP A 1111 -47.32 -25.12 14.60
C ASP A 1111 -46.42 -24.79 15.81
N LEU A 1112 -46.20 -23.50 16.08
CA LEU A 1112 -46.04 -23.00 17.45
C LEU A 1112 -46.41 -21.51 17.60
N THR A 1113 -47.06 -21.28 18.73
CA THR A 1113 -47.97 -20.21 19.09
C THR A 1113 -47.32 -18.87 19.45
N VAL A 1114 -48.12 -17.82 19.24
CA VAL A 1114 -47.90 -16.42 19.61
C VAL A 1114 -47.44 -16.26 21.06
N SER A 1115 -46.28 -15.64 21.25
CA SER A 1115 -45.91 -14.93 22.48
C SER A 1115 -45.73 -13.44 22.15
N THR A 1116 -46.71 -12.65 22.58
CA THR A 1116 -46.80 -11.21 22.44
C THR A 1116 -45.97 -10.51 23.53
N THR A 1117 -44.89 -9.83 23.17
CA THR A 1117 -44.45 -8.65 23.93
C THR A 1117 -43.65 -7.68 23.07
N LYS A 1118 -44.18 -6.46 22.96
CA LYS A 1118 -43.67 -5.32 22.17
C LYS A 1118 -42.36 -4.77 22.77
N LYS A 1119 -41.29 -4.70 21.96
CA LYS A 1119 -40.24 -3.66 22.01
C LYS A 1119 -39.37 -3.76 20.73
N ALA A 1120 -39.45 -2.75 19.87
CA ALA A 1120 -38.50 -2.61 18.76
C ALA A 1120 -37.16 -2.14 19.36
N THR A 1121 -36.12 -2.96 19.25
CA THR A 1121 -34.76 -2.61 19.69
C THR A 1121 -33.92 -2.34 18.45
N LEU A 1122 -33.51 -1.09 18.24
CA LEU A 1122 -32.58 -0.69 17.18
C LEU A 1122 -31.16 -1.07 17.61
N TYR A 1123 -30.49 -1.93 16.83
CA TYR A 1123 -29.06 -2.23 16.97
C TYR A 1123 -28.29 -1.55 15.84
N THR A 1124 -27.27 -0.75 16.17
CA THR A 1124 -26.29 -0.21 15.22
C THR A 1124 -25.07 -1.12 15.23
N GLY A 1125 -24.90 -1.95 14.20
CA GLY A 1125 -23.72 -2.79 13.99
C GLY A 1125 -22.69 -2.12 13.07
N MET A 1126 -21.40 -2.28 13.39
CA MET A 1126 -20.26 -1.90 12.55
C MET A 1126 -20.11 -2.90 11.39
N GLU A 1127 -20.96 -2.79 10.39
CA GLU A 1127 -20.73 -3.33 9.04
C GLU A 1127 -21.85 -2.75 8.18
N GLY A 1128 -21.50 -2.16 7.03
CA GLY A 1128 -22.43 -1.50 6.12
C GLY A 1128 -23.35 -2.48 5.38
N VAL A 1129 -24.01 -3.40 6.08
CA VAL A 1129 -25.00 -4.33 5.54
C VAL A 1129 -26.40 -3.82 5.90
N LEU A 1130 -27.20 -3.54 4.86
CA LEU A 1130 -28.64 -3.32 4.96
C LEU A 1130 -29.31 -4.51 5.69
N ARG A 1131 -29.71 -4.34 6.95
CA ARG A 1131 -30.74 -5.22 7.57
C ARG A 1131 -32.11 -4.60 7.37
N VAL A 1132 -32.82 -5.03 6.33
CA VAL A 1132 -34.26 -4.78 6.19
C VAL A 1132 -34.97 -5.63 7.24
N SER A 1133 -35.38 -5.02 8.35
CA SER A 1133 -36.18 -5.73 9.36
C SER A 1133 -37.65 -5.73 8.91
N LEU A 1134 -38.11 -6.87 8.39
CA LEU A 1134 -39.53 -7.15 8.18
C LEU A 1134 -40.20 -7.28 9.54
N VAL A 1135 -40.88 -6.23 10.01
CA VAL A 1135 -41.91 -6.41 11.03
C VAL A 1135 -43.08 -7.09 10.32
N LYS A 1136 -43.25 -8.39 10.57
CA LYS A 1136 -44.34 -9.20 10.01
C LYS A 1136 -45.65 -8.79 10.68
N ASP A 1137 -46.16 -7.63 10.32
CA ASP A 1137 -47.57 -7.29 10.46
C ASP A 1137 -48.06 -6.74 9.13
N SER A 1138 -49.07 -7.41 8.57
CA SER A 1138 -49.37 -7.61 7.14
C SER A 1138 -49.72 -6.38 6.28
N LYS A 1139 -49.38 -5.15 6.66
CA LYS A 1139 -49.86 -3.92 5.97
C LYS A 1139 -48.83 -2.81 5.76
N SER A 1140 -47.60 -2.93 6.27
CA SER A 1140 -46.63 -1.83 6.26
C SER A 1140 -45.20 -2.30 5.95
N ILE A 1141 -44.43 -1.50 5.19
CA ILE A 1141 -43.01 -1.75 4.91
C ILE A 1141 -42.22 -0.56 5.43
N ILE A 1142 -41.16 -0.78 6.22
CA ILE A 1142 -40.29 0.29 6.75
C ILE A 1142 -38.91 0.19 6.09
N PHE A 1143 -38.45 1.27 5.44
CA PHE A 1143 -37.09 1.41 4.90
C PHE A 1143 -36.24 2.26 5.83
N ALA A 1144 -35.05 1.80 6.22
CA ALA A 1144 -34.07 2.60 6.95
C ALA A 1144 -32.92 3.01 6.01
N ILE A 1145 -32.71 4.31 5.82
CA ILE A 1145 -31.69 4.88 4.93
C ILE A 1145 -30.53 5.41 5.78
N SER A 1146 -29.30 5.01 5.47
CA SER A 1146 -28.07 5.55 6.08
C SER A 1146 -27.21 6.28 5.03
N SER A 1147 -26.28 7.12 5.50
CA SER A 1147 -25.53 8.16 4.76
C SER A 1147 -24.63 7.71 3.60
N SER A 1148 -24.70 6.46 3.14
CA SER A 1148 -23.71 5.90 2.21
C SER A 1148 -24.28 5.26 0.94
N ASN A 1149 -25.59 5.16 0.73
CA ASN A 1149 -26.14 4.53 -0.49
C ASN A 1149 -27.45 5.18 -0.98
N THR A 1150 -27.59 5.29 -2.30
CA THR A 1150 -28.88 5.41 -3.01
C THR A 1150 -29.48 4.01 -3.20
N ILE A 1151 -30.79 3.86 -3.00
CA ILE A 1151 -31.51 2.59 -3.26
C ILE A 1151 -31.56 2.39 -4.79
N THR A 1152 -31.17 1.23 -5.29
CA THR A 1152 -31.17 0.92 -6.73
C THR A 1152 -32.59 0.68 -7.27
N ASP A 1153 -32.80 0.94 -8.56
CA ASP A 1153 -34.10 0.74 -9.25
C ASP A 1153 -34.59 -0.73 -9.16
N GLU A 1154 -33.67 -1.70 -9.18
CA GLU A 1154 -33.97 -3.14 -9.02
C GLU A 1154 -34.56 -3.46 -7.64
N CYS A 1155 -34.06 -2.85 -6.57
CA CYS A 1155 -34.62 -3.00 -5.24
C CYS A 1155 -36.07 -2.49 -5.20
N PHE A 1156 -36.37 -1.35 -5.83
CA PHE A 1156 -37.74 -0.83 -5.84
C PHE A 1156 -38.71 -1.62 -6.71
N GLN A 1157 -38.28 -2.16 -7.86
CA GLN A 1157 -39.14 -2.96 -8.75
C GLN A 1157 -39.65 -4.24 -8.07
N SER A 1158 -38.86 -4.83 -7.18
CA SER A 1158 -39.25 -5.99 -6.35
C SER A 1158 -40.50 -5.73 -5.48
N PHE A 1159 -40.76 -4.47 -5.10
CA PHE A 1159 -41.80 -4.10 -4.12
C PHE A 1159 -43.03 -3.42 -4.71
N ALA A 1160 -42.96 -2.95 -5.97
CA ALA A 1160 -44.02 -2.19 -6.63
C ALA A 1160 -45.38 -2.93 -6.76
N ASN A 1161 -45.38 -4.26 -6.59
CA ASN A 1161 -46.58 -5.10 -6.71
C ASN A 1161 -47.38 -5.29 -5.41
N LYS A 1162 -46.99 -4.71 -4.27
CA LYS A 1162 -47.73 -4.86 -2.98
C LYS A 1162 -48.42 -3.56 -2.55
N LYS A 1163 -49.74 -3.60 -2.31
CA LYS A 1163 -50.57 -2.49 -1.78
C LYS A 1163 -50.28 -2.23 -0.29
N SER A 1164 -49.04 -1.89 0.06
CA SER A 1164 -48.61 -1.68 1.45
C SER A 1164 -48.22 -0.23 1.69
N THR A 1165 -48.53 0.31 2.87
CA THR A 1165 -48.09 1.65 3.27
C THR A 1165 -46.59 1.62 3.54
N VAL A 1166 -45.83 2.43 2.81
CA VAL A 1166 -44.37 2.50 2.95
C VAL A 1166 -44.00 3.61 3.93
N TYR A 1167 -43.22 3.26 4.94
CA TYR A 1167 -42.60 4.16 5.91
C TYR A 1167 -41.11 4.27 5.62
N PHE A 1168 -40.57 5.48 5.59
CA PHE A 1168 -39.13 5.71 5.47
C PHE A 1168 -38.59 6.28 6.77
N LEU A 1169 -37.48 5.73 7.25
CA LEU A 1169 -36.73 6.10 8.44
C LEU A 1169 -35.33 6.54 7.98
N HIS A 1170 -34.96 7.81 8.16
CA HIS A 1170 -33.67 8.33 7.70
C HIS A 1170 -32.73 8.53 8.89
N VAL A 1171 -31.56 7.86 8.90
CA VAL A 1171 -30.55 7.92 9.97
C VAL A 1171 -29.28 8.58 9.43
N THR A 1172 -29.09 9.89 9.68
CA THR A 1172 -27.83 10.57 9.30
C THR A 1172 -27.42 11.63 10.33
N MET A 1173 -26.11 11.75 10.60
CA MET A 1173 -25.49 12.77 11.48
C MET A 1173 -24.87 13.95 10.70
N ASP A 1174 -24.97 13.97 9.36
CA ASP A 1174 -24.40 15.02 8.49
C ASP A 1174 -25.50 15.74 7.67
N LYS A 1175 -25.54 17.07 7.76
CA LYS A 1175 -26.56 17.95 7.15
C LYS A 1175 -26.44 18.09 5.64
N LEU A 1176 -25.24 17.97 5.06
CA LEU A 1176 -25.03 18.25 3.62
C LEU A 1176 -25.47 17.07 2.74
N HIS A 1177 -25.23 15.83 3.18
CA HIS A 1177 -25.68 14.61 2.50
C HIS A 1177 -27.18 14.36 2.65
N LEU A 1178 -27.80 14.91 3.70
CA LEU A 1178 -29.22 14.77 4.00
C LEU A 1178 -30.12 15.30 2.85
N GLU A 1179 -29.77 16.44 2.25
CA GLU A 1179 -30.64 17.10 1.26
C GLU A 1179 -30.64 16.37 -0.08
N THR A 1180 -29.46 15.99 -0.59
CA THR A 1180 -29.32 15.30 -1.88
C THR A 1180 -29.93 13.90 -1.85
N CYS A 1181 -29.62 13.10 -0.83
CA CYS A 1181 -30.16 11.74 -0.72
C CYS A 1181 -31.68 11.74 -0.50
N ALA A 1182 -32.21 12.63 0.34
CA ALA A 1182 -33.65 12.76 0.53
C ALA A 1182 -34.37 13.21 -0.75
N ARG A 1183 -33.78 14.13 -1.52
CA ARG A 1183 -34.36 14.63 -2.76
C ARG A 1183 -34.44 13.55 -3.84
N GLU A 1184 -33.36 12.83 -4.09
CA GLU A 1184 -33.33 11.72 -5.08
C GLU A 1184 -34.30 10.60 -4.70
N THR A 1185 -34.34 10.24 -3.42
CA THR A 1185 -35.24 9.19 -2.92
C THR A 1185 -36.72 9.60 -3.10
N ILE A 1186 -37.07 10.84 -2.79
CA ILE A 1186 -38.44 11.36 -2.95
C ILE A 1186 -38.85 11.40 -4.43
N ILE A 1187 -37.93 11.78 -5.32
CA ILE A 1187 -38.16 11.82 -6.78
C ILE A 1187 -38.39 10.40 -7.33
N GLN A 1188 -37.51 9.46 -7.00
CA GLN A 1188 -37.65 8.07 -7.46
C GLN A 1188 -38.91 7.40 -6.90
N MET A 1189 -39.22 7.61 -5.63
CA MET A 1189 -40.41 7.04 -5.00
C MET A 1189 -41.69 7.49 -5.72
N ARG A 1190 -41.79 8.76 -6.11
CA ARG A 1190 -42.96 9.29 -6.84
C ARG A 1190 -43.04 8.80 -8.28
N ARG A 1191 -41.87 8.57 -8.93
CA ARG A 1191 -41.80 7.99 -10.28
C ARG A 1191 -42.38 6.57 -10.31
N LEU A 1192 -42.16 5.80 -9.25
CA LEU A 1192 -42.56 4.38 -9.18
C LEU A 1192 -43.94 4.17 -8.55
N HIS A 1193 -44.38 5.04 -7.63
CA HIS A 1193 -45.72 5.00 -7.03
C HIS A 1193 -46.46 6.36 -7.11
N PRO A 1194 -46.86 6.80 -8.32
CA PRO A 1194 -47.48 8.13 -8.52
C PRO A 1194 -48.84 8.32 -7.81
N HIS A 1195 -49.52 7.23 -7.43
CA HIS A 1195 -50.87 7.24 -6.86
C HIS A 1195 -51.04 6.44 -5.55
N GLY A 1196 -49.95 5.94 -4.94
CA GLY A 1196 -50.00 5.13 -3.71
C GLY A 1196 -49.96 5.96 -2.41
N PRO A 1197 -50.59 5.52 -1.31
CA PRO A 1197 -50.44 6.18 0.00
C PRO A 1197 -49.09 5.85 0.65
N TYR A 1198 -48.29 6.87 0.95
CA TYR A 1198 -47.01 6.76 1.67
C TYR A 1198 -46.96 7.70 2.88
N SER A 1199 -46.10 7.43 3.85
CA SER A 1199 -45.85 8.31 5.00
C SER A 1199 -44.34 8.44 5.24
N LEU A 1200 -43.85 9.68 5.36
CA LEU A 1200 -42.44 9.98 5.63
C LEU A 1200 -42.27 10.21 7.13
N VAL A 1201 -41.28 9.55 7.74
CA VAL A 1201 -41.02 9.68 9.18
C VAL A 1201 -39.60 10.18 9.41
N ALA A 1202 -39.48 11.29 10.14
CA ALA A 1202 -38.19 11.87 10.52
C ALA A 1202 -37.82 11.49 11.96
N LEU A 1203 -36.53 11.24 12.20
CA LEU A 1203 -36.00 10.91 13.53
C LEU A 1203 -35.77 12.15 14.40
N ASP A 1204 -35.52 13.31 13.80
CA ASP A 1204 -35.23 14.57 14.48
C ASP A 1204 -35.85 15.78 13.76
N ASN A 1205 -35.81 16.94 14.40
CA ASN A 1205 -36.42 18.19 13.90
C ASN A 1205 -35.74 18.74 12.64
N ASP A 1206 -34.42 18.57 12.52
CA ASP A 1206 -33.64 19.08 11.38
C ASP A 1206 -33.96 18.26 10.13
N SER A 1207 -33.99 16.94 10.26
CA SER A 1207 -34.43 15.99 9.24
C SER A 1207 -35.88 16.25 8.80
N GLN A 1208 -36.77 16.53 9.75
CA GLN A 1208 -38.17 16.86 9.44
C GLN A 1208 -38.30 18.18 8.66
N TYR A 1209 -37.49 19.18 8.99
CA TYR A 1209 -37.48 20.47 8.33
C TYR A 1209 -36.97 20.35 6.89
N VAL A 1210 -35.86 19.65 6.67
CA VAL A 1210 -35.26 19.45 5.34
C VAL A 1210 -36.20 18.69 4.41
N ILE A 1211 -36.84 17.61 4.89
CA ILE A 1211 -37.82 16.86 4.09
C ILE A 1211 -39.03 17.73 3.71
N LYS A 1212 -39.53 18.57 4.64
CA LYS A 1212 -40.63 19.50 4.34
C LYS A 1212 -40.24 20.53 3.28
N GLU A 1213 -39.01 21.06 3.34
CA GLU A 1213 -38.56 22.06 2.38
C GLU A 1213 -38.30 21.45 1.00
N ILE A 1214 -37.78 20.22 0.92
CA ILE A 1214 -37.66 19.47 -0.33
C ILE A 1214 -39.03 19.22 -0.97
N LEU A 1215 -40.02 18.77 -0.19
CA LEU A 1215 -41.39 18.55 -0.70
C LEU A 1215 -42.02 19.83 -1.25
N LYS A 1216 -41.76 20.96 -0.58
CA LYS A 1216 -42.22 22.28 -1.00
C LYS A 1216 -41.51 22.77 -2.27
N GLN A 1217 -40.19 22.60 -2.36
CA GLN A 1217 -39.39 22.94 -3.55
C GLN A 1217 -39.81 22.11 -4.77
N LEU A 1218 -40.12 20.82 -4.59
CA LEU A 1218 -40.59 19.95 -5.65
C LEU A 1218 -42.06 20.21 -6.05
N LYS A 1219 -42.75 21.18 -5.43
CA LYS A 1219 -44.18 21.49 -5.63
C LYS A 1219 -45.09 20.27 -5.42
N TYR A 1220 -44.72 19.40 -4.49
CA TYR A 1220 -45.47 18.19 -4.18
C TYR A 1220 -46.51 18.49 -3.09
N HIS A 1221 -47.77 18.68 -3.48
CA HIS A 1221 -48.89 18.75 -2.53
C HIS A 1221 -49.29 17.34 -2.10
N THR A 1222 -48.87 16.92 -0.91
CA THR A 1222 -49.18 15.57 -0.41
C THR A 1222 -50.35 15.58 0.59
N LYS A 1223 -51.26 14.60 0.44
CA LYS A 1223 -52.13 14.08 1.52
C LYS A 1223 -51.33 13.26 2.58
N ALA A 1224 -50.01 13.12 2.41
CA ALA A 1224 -49.11 12.40 3.31
C ALA A 1224 -48.61 13.33 4.43
N GLY A 1225 -48.78 12.93 5.69
CA GLY A 1225 -48.23 13.62 6.85
C GLY A 1225 -46.76 13.26 7.07
N VAL A 1226 -45.92 14.26 7.37
CA VAL A 1226 -44.55 14.04 7.86
C VAL A 1226 -44.62 13.94 9.38
N ASN A 1227 -44.62 12.71 9.90
CA ASN A 1227 -44.72 12.45 11.34
C ASN A 1227 -43.33 12.29 11.96
N ARG A 1228 -43.22 12.64 13.25
CA ARG A 1228 -42.01 12.37 14.05
C ARG A 1228 -42.14 10.98 14.66
N LEU A 1229 -41.07 10.19 14.69
CA LEU A 1229 -41.05 8.97 15.50
C LEU A 1229 -40.99 9.38 16.98
N GLY A 1230 -41.97 8.95 17.78
CA GLY A 1230 -42.06 9.27 19.22
C GLY A 1230 -41.13 8.42 20.06
#